data_AF-A0A920CLF5-F1
#
_entry.id   AF-A0A920CLF5-F1
#
_cell.length_a   1.000
_cell.length_b   1.000
_cell.length_c   1.000
_cell.angle_alpha   90.00
_cell.angle_beta   90.00
_cell.angle_gamma   90.00
#
_symmetry.space_group_name_H-M   'P 1'
#
loop_
_entity.id
_entity.type
_entity.pdbx_description
1 polymer ?
#
loop_
_entity_poly.entity_id
_entity_poly.type
_entity_poly.pdbx_seq_one_letter_code
_entity_poly.pdbx_strand_id
1 'polypeptide(L)'
;MLQENSIFLPVLSDSTFVNPLKLTPGNGTDGAQSKVHPDPYVLKHQGEYYAFATGGKGVLVLHSIDLVNWTHLGYAFQLEGRKGYWAPAVVYENGKFYMYVSSMPEEADDVHLQRLLVAEADRPEGPYEMRRTLYDTFSIDAHVVKDEQGDYYLFYSNNEYAGVDAERPGTVILVDKLVDMLTPSGQPQIVVVPTLDEEIYEENRFGDGRDWHTIEGACYVRRGDKHYVIYSGNAYVRPNYFLGYSMAKGQDGAGLRELVWNKFPSDQEYQPLLRKNEGVEGVGHNSVVRGLNNVDDWVFYHGRDAKDTLDFDKEQRTMRSDRLLWSGDEMWIPGPTYTEQDAPSMPAVRDLFNKEQLEAHWKTEGGDWKAAQGVLTQRERSGEAALLTTEQFGAKRMEIHLSWNHDHRGGLYGVYPCYQEDDSYTACLLDVGQKRLRLYAVVQGVKLPEASKLLPAGFNYEASHFLRIEQAGENYVVWLDDVKMLEASFPICEGYAGLYTKFTSANYYSVEITRHLEYTGSLAAGAASHIRRIHGKGQLACCMEQMLGTSPASRSEWLVDLPAHSGPSYQFQLDLTPGHRRGEAGIYGLYESAEHYVALVLDRSSNMLRVVQQVNGEASILEARQLPGHFDWSRPHTLSSVFRGGQLMLRMDRDIVYCGSVSPSQGTPGIILTGNAVIEHLQLTELGK
;
A
#
# COMPACT_ATOMS: atom_id res chain seq x y z
N MET A 1 -7.05 -28.76 -10.15
CA MET A 1 -8.16 -27.97 -10.71
C MET A 1 -8.90 -27.30 -9.56
N LEU A 2 -8.48 -26.07 -9.22
CA LEU A 2 -9.25 -25.07 -8.47
C LEU A 2 -9.28 -23.81 -9.36
N GLN A 3 -9.79 -23.99 -10.57
CA GLN A 3 -10.33 -22.89 -11.36
C GLN A 3 -11.82 -23.04 -11.21
N GLU A 4 -12.47 -22.16 -10.45
CA GLU A 4 -13.83 -21.67 -10.69
C GLU A 4 -14.24 -20.74 -9.52
N ASN A 5 -14.58 -19.50 -9.90
CA ASN A 5 -15.09 -18.38 -9.10
C ASN A 5 -14.06 -17.46 -8.45
N SER A 6 -14.09 -16.19 -8.87
CA SER A 6 -13.53 -15.06 -8.13
C SER A 6 -14.08 -15.12 -6.70
N ILE A 7 -13.23 -15.41 -5.71
CA ILE A 7 -13.65 -15.41 -4.32
C ILE A 7 -13.75 -13.94 -3.89
N PHE A 8 -14.97 -13.40 -3.90
CA PHE A 8 -15.25 -12.09 -3.33
C PHE A 8 -15.25 -12.21 -1.80
N LEU A 9 -14.70 -11.19 -1.13
CA LEU A 9 -14.73 -11.16 0.33
C LEU A 9 -16.16 -10.84 0.82
N PRO A 10 -16.64 -11.51 1.88
CA PRO A 10 -17.85 -11.12 2.57
C PRO A 10 -17.73 -9.70 3.13
N VAL A 11 -18.85 -8.99 3.14
CA VAL A 11 -18.98 -7.66 3.76
C VAL A 11 -19.11 -7.83 5.27
N LEU A 12 -18.23 -7.19 6.04
CA LEU A 12 -18.21 -7.20 7.50
C LEU A 12 -18.45 -5.81 8.10
N SER A 13 -18.37 -4.77 7.27
CA SER A 13 -18.49 -3.36 7.64
C SER A 13 -19.89 -2.83 7.33
N ASP A 14 -20.36 -1.87 8.14
CA ASP A 14 -21.55 -1.07 7.81
C ASP A 14 -21.26 -0.03 6.71
N SER A 15 -19.98 0.35 6.55
CA SER A 15 -19.52 1.24 5.48
C SER A 15 -19.05 0.41 4.28
N THR A 16 -19.72 0.58 3.15
CA THR A 16 -19.56 -0.26 1.96
C THR A 16 -19.51 0.56 0.67
N PHE A 17 -19.04 -0.07 -0.41
CA PHE A 17 -19.12 0.47 -1.77
C PHE A 17 -19.37 -0.63 -2.80
N VAL A 18 -19.66 -0.24 -4.04
CA VAL A 18 -19.87 -1.15 -5.18
C VAL A 18 -19.08 -0.61 -6.37
N ASN A 19 -18.41 -1.50 -7.11
CA ASN A 19 -17.76 -1.19 -8.37
C ASN A 19 -18.74 -1.19 -9.56
N PRO A 20 -18.52 -0.37 -10.61
CA PRO A 20 -17.45 0.62 -10.71
C PRO A 20 -17.66 1.81 -9.76
N LEU A 21 -16.55 2.48 -9.42
CA LEU A 21 -16.57 3.59 -8.48
C LEU A 21 -17.43 4.76 -9.00
N LYS A 22 -18.11 5.42 -8.07
CA LYS A 22 -19.01 6.54 -8.40
C LYS A 22 -18.18 7.80 -8.64
N LEU A 23 -18.31 8.33 -9.86
CA LEU A 23 -17.67 9.57 -10.27
C LEU A 23 -18.72 10.68 -10.31
N THR A 24 -18.52 11.71 -9.50
CA THR A 24 -19.34 12.92 -9.48
C THR A 24 -18.80 13.89 -10.54
N PRO A 25 -19.65 14.42 -11.44
CA PRO A 25 -19.23 15.46 -12.38
C PRO A 25 -18.67 16.69 -11.66
N GLY A 26 -17.63 17.29 -12.22
CA GLY A 26 -17.09 18.57 -11.79
C GLY A 26 -17.43 19.70 -12.76
N ASN A 27 -16.85 20.87 -12.52
CA ASN A 27 -17.01 22.01 -13.41
C ASN A 27 -16.50 21.67 -14.83
N GLY A 28 -17.40 21.59 -15.81
CA GLY A 28 -17.05 21.40 -17.22
C GLY A 28 -16.95 19.95 -17.71
N THR A 29 -17.32 18.96 -16.90
CA THR A 29 -17.29 17.53 -17.28
C THR A 29 -18.70 16.91 -17.32
N ASP A 30 -19.65 17.55 -18.02
CA ASP A 30 -21.00 17.00 -18.21
C ASP A 30 -21.02 15.92 -19.31
N GLY A 31 -21.83 14.86 -19.12
CA GLY A 31 -22.10 13.84 -20.14
C GLY A 31 -21.30 12.54 -20.00
N ALA A 32 -21.06 11.82 -21.10
CA ALA A 32 -20.49 10.46 -21.09
C ALA A 32 -19.06 10.38 -20.51
N GLN A 33 -18.26 11.44 -20.63
CA GLN A 33 -16.91 11.52 -20.03
C GLN A 33 -16.95 11.49 -18.50
N SER A 34 -18.07 11.85 -17.86
CA SER A 34 -18.18 11.80 -16.40
C SER A 34 -18.12 10.38 -15.82
N LYS A 35 -18.34 9.34 -16.63
CA LYS A 35 -18.50 7.95 -16.16
C LYS A 35 -17.28 7.06 -16.40
N VAL A 36 -16.33 7.50 -17.22
CA VAL A 36 -15.16 6.71 -17.62
C VAL A 36 -13.89 7.29 -17.05
N HIS A 37 -12.94 6.43 -16.72
CA HIS A 37 -11.64 6.83 -16.19
C HIS A 37 -10.63 5.70 -16.46
N PRO A 38 -10.24 5.53 -17.74
CA PRO A 38 -9.31 4.48 -18.17
C PRO A 38 -7.90 4.70 -17.63
N ASP A 39 -7.19 3.59 -17.41
CA ASP A 39 -5.77 3.58 -17.02
C ASP A 39 -5.50 4.41 -15.74
N PRO A 40 -6.22 4.13 -14.64
CA PRO A 40 -6.19 4.98 -13.45
C PRO A 40 -4.84 4.90 -12.72
N TYR A 41 -4.16 6.04 -12.60
CA TYR A 41 -3.02 6.21 -11.69
C TYR A 41 -3.43 7.03 -10.48
N VAL A 42 -3.40 6.42 -9.30
CA VAL A 42 -3.79 7.07 -8.03
C VAL A 42 -2.55 7.53 -7.25
N LEU A 43 -2.50 8.84 -6.98
CA LEU A 43 -1.51 9.48 -6.11
C LEU A 43 -2.15 9.81 -4.76
N LYS A 44 -1.53 9.39 -3.65
CA LYS A 44 -1.82 9.92 -2.31
C LYS A 44 -0.89 11.11 -2.03
N HIS A 45 -1.45 12.26 -1.66
CA HIS A 45 -0.67 13.42 -1.22
C HIS A 45 -1.43 14.18 -0.13
N GLN A 46 -0.76 14.54 0.96
CA GLN A 46 -1.39 15.28 2.08
C GLN A 46 -2.66 14.59 2.62
N GLY A 47 -2.66 13.26 2.68
CA GLY A 47 -3.81 12.47 3.17
C GLY A 47 -5.02 12.44 2.23
N GLU A 48 -4.91 13.05 1.05
CA GLU A 48 -5.91 13.08 -0.01
C GLU A 48 -5.45 12.27 -1.24
N TYR A 49 -6.38 11.98 -2.15
CA TYR A 49 -6.14 11.11 -3.30
C TYR A 49 -6.52 11.78 -4.61
N TYR A 50 -5.67 11.60 -5.62
CA TYR A 50 -5.86 12.13 -6.97
C TYR A 50 -5.70 10.99 -7.97
N ALA A 51 -6.70 10.76 -8.82
CA ALA A 51 -6.64 9.74 -9.86
C ALA A 51 -6.51 10.40 -11.23
N PHE A 52 -5.49 10.01 -11.99
CA PHE A 52 -5.23 10.49 -13.35
C PHE A 52 -5.56 9.41 -14.36
N ALA A 53 -6.10 9.79 -15.51
CA ALA A 53 -6.52 8.84 -16.54
C ALA A 53 -6.16 9.28 -17.95
N THR A 54 -6.08 8.27 -18.82
CA THR A 54 -6.06 8.42 -20.28
C THR A 54 -7.21 9.33 -20.75
N GLY A 55 -6.94 10.18 -21.73
CA GLY A 55 -7.95 11.05 -22.32
C GLY A 55 -7.59 11.56 -23.71
N GLY A 56 -8.62 11.72 -24.56
CA GLY A 56 -8.40 12.08 -25.96
C GLY A 56 -7.81 13.49 -26.16
N LYS A 57 -8.24 14.47 -25.35
CA LYS A 57 -7.84 15.89 -25.44
C LYS A 57 -6.92 16.36 -24.32
N GLY A 58 -6.63 15.48 -23.35
CA GLY A 58 -5.86 15.81 -22.16
C GLY A 58 -5.96 14.71 -21.12
N VAL A 59 -5.12 14.78 -20.10
CA VAL A 59 -5.15 13.89 -18.93
C VAL A 59 -6.26 14.33 -17.99
N LEU A 60 -7.21 13.43 -17.72
CA LEU A 60 -8.29 13.67 -16.77
C LEU A 60 -7.77 13.54 -15.34
N VAL A 61 -8.37 14.28 -14.39
CA VAL A 61 -8.07 14.15 -12.96
C VAL A 61 -9.33 14.10 -12.11
N LEU A 62 -9.35 13.15 -11.17
CA LEU A 62 -10.33 13.03 -10.10
C LEU A 62 -9.67 13.34 -8.75
N HIS A 63 -10.50 13.70 -7.77
CA HIS A 63 -10.10 13.90 -6.38
C HIS A 63 -11.03 13.15 -5.42
N SER A 64 -10.45 12.60 -4.34
CA SER A 64 -11.17 11.92 -3.27
C SER A 64 -10.46 12.06 -1.92
N ILE A 65 -11.25 12.01 -0.85
CA ILE A 65 -10.76 11.92 0.53
C ILE A 65 -11.06 10.57 1.17
N ASP A 66 -11.76 9.65 0.49
CA ASP A 66 -12.23 8.39 1.07
C ASP A 66 -11.99 7.17 0.17
N LEU A 67 -11.35 7.37 -0.99
CA LEU A 67 -11.06 6.37 -2.03
C LEU A 67 -12.29 5.77 -2.72
N VAL A 68 -13.51 6.12 -2.30
CA VAL A 68 -14.77 5.56 -2.78
C VAL A 68 -15.55 6.57 -3.61
N ASN A 69 -15.66 7.80 -3.11
CA ASN A 69 -16.37 8.90 -3.74
C ASN A 69 -15.36 9.82 -4.41
N TRP A 70 -15.47 9.94 -5.73
CA TRP A 70 -14.53 10.70 -6.55
C TRP A 70 -15.23 11.86 -7.26
N THR A 71 -14.57 13.01 -7.34
CA THR A 71 -15.06 14.21 -8.03
C THR A 71 -14.13 14.57 -9.18
N HIS A 72 -14.67 14.80 -10.37
CA HIS A 72 -13.89 15.30 -11.51
C HIS A 72 -13.38 16.71 -11.25
N LEU A 73 -12.11 16.96 -11.56
CA LEU A 73 -11.51 18.30 -11.54
C LEU A 73 -11.21 18.82 -12.96
N GLY A 74 -11.53 18.05 -14.00
CA GLY A 74 -11.30 18.41 -15.40
C GLY A 74 -9.99 17.83 -15.93
N TYR A 75 -9.22 18.64 -16.68
CA TYR A 75 -7.94 18.22 -17.23
C TYR A 75 -6.78 18.72 -16.36
N ALA A 76 -5.92 17.79 -15.94
CA ALA A 76 -4.66 18.13 -15.28
C ALA A 76 -3.64 18.64 -16.30
N PHE A 77 -3.61 18.05 -17.50
CA PHE A 77 -2.63 18.36 -18.53
C PHE A 77 -3.25 18.39 -19.93
N GLN A 78 -2.95 19.44 -20.68
CA GLN A 78 -3.26 19.60 -22.10
C GLN A 78 -2.11 20.33 -22.79
N LEU A 79 -1.80 19.94 -24.01
CA LEU A 79 -0.82 20.58 -24.88
C LEU A 79 -1.42 20.74 -26.28
N GLU A 80 -1.39 21.96 -26.80
CA GLU A 80 -1.86 22.30 -28.15
C GLU A 80 -1.09 21.50 -29.21
N GLY A 81 -1.79 21.05 -30.27
CA GLY A 81 -1.22 20.25 -31.35
C GLY A 81 -0.95 18.79 -30.97
N ARG A 82 -1.51 18.30 -29.85
CA ARG A 82 -1.37 16.91 -29.42
C ARG A 82 -2.70 16.28 -29.00
N LYS A 83 -2.80 14.98 -29.23
CA LYS A 83 -3.97 14.15 -28.86
C LYS A 83 -3.54 12.80 -28.28
N GLY A 84 -4.52 12.05 -27.79
CA GLY A 84 -4.33 10.66 -27.37
C GLY A 84 -3.39 10.54 -26.18
N TYR A 85 -3.70 11.25 -25.09
CA TYR A 85 -2.92 11.18 -23.85
C TYR A 85 -3.18 9.84 -23.19
N TRP A 86 -2.21 8.93 -23.24
CA TRP A 86 -2.30 7.59 -22.67
C TRP A 86 -1.55 7.51 -21.35
N ALA A 87 -2.12 6.71 -20.43
CA ALA A 87 -1.55 6.22 -19.17
C ALA A 87 -0.59 7.19 -18.47
N PRO A 88 -1.11 8.13 -17.67
CA PRO A 88 -0.29 9.04 -16.89
C PRO A 88 0.26 8.36 -15.63
N ALA A 89 1.44 8.78 -15.18
CA ALA A 89 1.94 8.52 -13.82
C ALA A 89 2.50 9.81 -13.22
N VAL A 90 2.24 10.04 -11.94
CA VAL A 90 2.63 11.27 -11.23
C VAL A 90 3.48 10.95 -10.00
N VAL A 91 4.59 11.67 -9.85
CA VAL A 91 5.45 11.62 -8.66
C VAL A 91 5.64 13.01 -8.08
N TYR A 92 5.67 13.11 -6.76
CA TYR A 92 6.02 14.34 -6.05
C TYR A 92 7.50 14.33 -5.67
N GLU A 93 8.21 15.43 -5.90
CA GLU A 93 9.55 15.64 -5.38
C GLU A 93 9.77 17.11 -5.02
N ASN A 94 10.14 17.36 -3.76
CA ASN A 94 10.70 18.62 -3.27
C ASN A 94 9.88 19.89 -3.65
N GLY A 95 8.55 19.81 -3.59
CA GLY A 95 7.65 20.94 -3.89
C GLY A 95 7.01 20.91 -5.27
N LYS A 96 7.35 19.93 -6.12
CA LYS A 96 6.85 19.83 -7.49
C LYS A 96 6.24 18.47 -7.78
N PHE A 97 5.25 18.45 -8.66
CA PHE A 97 4.67 17.23 -9.22
C PHE A 97 5.16 17.04 -10.65
N TYR A 98 5.58 15.83 -10.98
CA TYR A 98 6.05 15.44 -12.31
C TYR A 98 5.12 14.38 -12.88
N MET A 99 4.45 14.71 -13.99
CA MET A 99 3.59 13.80 -14.73
C MET A 99 4.31 13.24 -15.94
N TYR A 100 4.36 11.92 -16.03
CA TYR A 100 4.88 11.17 -17.16
C TYR A 100 3.69 10.62 -17.93
N VAL A 101 3.58 10.96 -19.21
CA VAL A 101 2.40 10.65 -20.02
C VAL A 101 2.79 10.52 -21.49
N SER A 102 2.27 9.53 -22.20
CA SER A 102 2.47 9.45 -23.65
C SER A 102 1.38 10.19 -24.40
N SER A 103 1.75 10.84 -25.51
CA SER A 103 0.80 11.42 -26.47
C SER A 103 1.39 11.39 -27.88
N MET A 104 0.58 11.74 -28.88
CA MET A 104 1.02 11.85 -30.27
C MET A 104 0.61 13.19 -30.88
N PRO A 105 1.24 13.63 -31.99
CA PRO A 105 0.81 14.80 -32.74
C PRO A 105 -0.67 14.71 -33.14
N GLU A 106 -1.37 15.83 -33.14
CA GLU A 106 -2.81 15.87 -33.42
C GLU A 106 -3.15 15.39 -34.84
N GLU A 107 -2.28 15.66 -35.80
CA GLU A 107 -2.39 15.26 -37.20
C GLU A 107 -1.98 13.82 -37.49
N ALA A 108 -1.39 13.12 -36.51
CA ALA A 108 -0.97 11.74 -36.67
C ALA A 108 -2.14 10.76 -36.53
N ASP A 109 -2.21 9.77 -37.42
CA ASP A 109 -3.17 8.66 -37.33
C ASP A 109 -2.50 7.34 -36.90
N ASP A 110 -1.17 7.25 -37.02
CA ASP A 110 -0.41 6.09 -36.56
C ASP A 110 -0.11 6.19 -35.06
N VAL A 111 -0.74 5.31 -34.28
CA VAL A 111 -0.53 5.21 -32.83
C VAL A 111 0.90 4.84 -32.45
N HIS A 112 1.74 4.34 -33.36
CA HIS A 112 3.16 4.12 -33.09
C HIS A 112 3.95 5.44 -32.99
N LEU A 113 3.32 6.59 -33.24
CA LEU A 113 3.86 7.93 -33.00
C LEU A 113 3.65 8.42 -31.55
N GLN A 114 3.13 7.57 -30.66
CA GLN A 114 3.10 7.84 -29.22
C GLN A 114 4.51 8.01 -28.66
N ARG A 115 4.73 9.11 -27.93
CA ARG A 115 6.01 9.44 -27.29
C ARG A 115 5.79 9.80 -25.84
N LEU A 116 6.64 9.26 -24.96
CA LEU A 116 6.59 9.58 -23.55
C LEU A 116 7.09 11.02 -23.30
N LEU A 117 6.28 11.78 -22.58
CA LEU A 117 6.54 13.15 -22.18
C LEU A 117 6.69 13.23 -20.66
N VAL A 118 7.35 14.28 -20.18
CA VAL A 118 7.31 14.71 -18.78
C VAL A 118 6.87 16.17 -18.68
N ALA A 119 5.93 16.42 -17.78
CA ALA A 119 5.37 17.73 -17.47
C ALA A 119 5.44 18.00 -15.95
N GLU A 120 5.42 19.26 -15.54
CA GLU A 120 5.60 19.69 -14.14
C GLU A 120 4.45 20.58 -13.66
N ALA A 121 4.04 20.47 -12.39
CA ALA A 121 3.07 21.35 -11.73
C ALA A 121 3.45 21.67 -10.27
N ASP A 122 2.84 22.71 -9.71
CA ASP A 122 2.93 23.07 -8.28
C ASP A 122 1.86 22.38 -7.41
N ARG A 123 0.81 21.84 -8.05
CA ARG A 123 -0.34 21.20 -7.40
C ARG A 123 -0.59 19.84 -8.03
N PRO A 124 -1.09 18.85 -7.26
CA PRO A 124 -1.32 17.50 -7.79
C PRO A 124 -2.30 17.51 -8.96
N GLU A 125 -3.37 18.31 -8.90
CA GLU A 125 -4.37 18.43 -9.97
C GLU A 125 -3.93 19.29 -11.17
N GLY A 126 -2.74 19.89 -11.13
CA GLY A 126 -2.24 20.76 -12.18
C GLY A 126 -2.63 22.24 -12.02
N PRO A 127 -2.58 23.03 -13.12
CA PRO A 127 -2.25 22.62 -14.47
C PRO A 127 -0.77 22.22 -14.61
N TYR A 128 -0.50 21.17 -15.40
CA TYR A 128 0.86 20.75 -15.72
C TYR A 128 1.41 21.48 -16.95
N GLU A 129 2.70 21.80 -16.92
CA GLU A 129 3.44 22.40 -18.02
C GLU A 129 4.42 21.40 -18.61
N MET A 130 4.38 21.21 -19.92
CA MET A 130 5.31 20.34 -20.64
C MET A 130 6.76 20.79 -20.41
N ARG A 131 7.64 19.83 -20.08
CA ARG A 131 9.09 20.07 -19.92
C ARG A 131 9.90 19.39 -21.02
N ARG A 132 9.64 18.11 -21.32
CA ARG A 132 10.48 17.34 -22.25
C ARG A 132 9.79 16.10 -22.83
N THR A 133 10.11 15.79 -24.09
CA THR A 133 9.86 14.47 -24.69
C THR A 133 11.06 13.57 -24.39
N LEU A 134 10.83 12.42 -23.76
CA LEU A 134 11.90 11.58 -23.21
C LEU A 134 12.58 10.71 -24.25
N TYR A 135 11.81 10.23 -25.25
CA TYR A 135 12.30 9.33 -26.29
C TYR A 135 11.76 9.72 -27.67
N ASP A 136 12.53 9.42 -28.72
CA ASP A 136 12.15 9.66 -30.12
C ASP A 136 11.44 8.44 -30.77
N THR A 137 11.40 7.31 -30.05
CA THR A 137 10.77 6.05 -30.43
C THR A 137 9.48 5.81 -29.64
N PHE A 138 8.68 4.84 -30.07
CA PHE A 138 7.45 4.49 -29.35
C PHE A 138 7.72 4.20 -27.87
N SER A 139 7.03 4.91 -26.98
CA SER A 139 7.22 4.78 -25.53
C SER A 139 5.95 5.23 -24.81
N ILE A 140 5.42 4.36 -23.96
CA ILE A 140 4.15 4.55 -23.26
C ILE A 140 4.22 4.04 -21.81
N ASP A 141 3.15 4.24 -21.05
CA ASP A 141 2.86 3.58 -19.77
C ASP A 141 3.99 3.70 -18.75
N ALA A 142 4.33 4.96 -18.43
CA ALA A 142 5.36 5.26 -17.45
C ALA A 142 4.90 4.92 -16.02
N HIS A 143 5.86 4.54 -15.18
CA HIS A 143 5.68 4.43 -13.73
C HIS A 143 6.99 4.79 -13.04
N VAL A 144 6.98 5.83 -12.20
CA VAL A 144 8.19 6.34 -11.53
C VAL A 144 8.23 5.92 -10.07
N VAL A 145 9.36 5.38 -9.66
CA VAL A 145 9.57 4.79 -8.33
C VAL A 145 10.82 5.39 -7.70
N LYS A 146 10.73 5.77 -6.42
CA LYS A 146 11.88 6.08 -5.59
C LYS A 146 12.30 4.82 -4.83
N ASP A 147 13.56 4.42 -4.94
CA ASP A 147 14.10 3.28 -4.18
C ASP A 147 14.47 3.67 -2.74
N GLU A 148 14.96 2.70 -1.97
CA GLU A 148 15.38 2.92 -0.58
C GLU A 148 16.64 3.79 -0.43
N GLN A 149 17.41 3.93 -1.50
CA GLN A 149 18.60 4.78 -1.54
C GLN A 149 18.23 6.23 -1.87
N GLY A 150 16.97 6.47 -2.28
CA GLY A 150 16.46 7.77 -2.71
C GLY A 150 16.68 8.03 -4.20
N ASP A 151 17.12 7.04 -4.96
CA ASP A 151 17.27 7.11 -6.40
C ASP A 151 15.93 6.87 -7.10
N TYR A 152 15.73 7.52 -8.24
CA TYR A 152 14.51 7.39 -9.01
C TYR A 152 14.70 6.48 -10.24
N TYR A 153 13.67 5.68 -10.53
CA TYR A 153 13.63 4.80 -11.69
C TYR A 153 12.32 4.99 -12.43
N LEU A 154 12.40 4.93 -13.76
CA LEU A 154 11.29 4.98 -14.69
C LEU A 154 11.09 3.59 -15.28
N PHE A 155 9.98 2.96 -14.94
CA PHE A 155 9.44 1.84 -15.70
C PHE A 155 8.64 2.40 -16.87
N TYR A 156 8.76 1.80 -18.05
CA TYR A 156 7.99 2.21 -19.24
C TYR A 156 7.94 1.09 -20.26
N SER A 157 6.97 1.16 -21.16
CA SER A 157 6.74 0.15 -22.19
C SER A 157 7.27 0.61 -23.54
N ASN A 158 7.93 -0.29 -24.28
CA ASN A 158 8.53 -0.02 -25.58
C ASN A 158 8.42 -1.25 -26.48
N ASN A 159 8.20 -1.05 -27.78
CA ASN A 159 8.01 -2.14 -28.76
C ASN A 159 9.13 -2.26 -29.81
N GLU A 160 10.17 -1.44 -29.70
CA GLU A 160 11.34 -1.47 -30.60
C GLU A 160 12.53 -2.19 -29.94
N TYR A 161 12.57 -2.27 -28.60
CA TYR A 161 13.73 -2.72 -27.82
C TYR A 161 14.14 -4.17 -28.09
N ALA A 162 13.17 -5.09 -28.11
CA ALA A 162 13.43 -6.51 -28.41
C ALA A 162 13.63 -6.78 -29.91
N GLY A 163 13.21 -5.83 -30.77
CA GLY A 163 13.17 -6.00 -32.22
C GLY A 163 12.07 -6.93 -32.71
N VAL A 164 11.83 -6.91 -34.03
CA VAL A 164 10.78 -7.71 -34.67
C VAL A 164 11.19 -9.17 -34.92
N ASP A 165 12.48 -9.50 -34.84
CA ASP A 165 13.03 -10.84 -35.07
C ASP A 165 12.99 -11.74 -33.81
N ALA A 166 12.48 -11.23 -32.70
CA ALA A 166 12.24 -12.02 -31.49
C ALA A 166 11.19 -13.12 -31.74
N GLU A 167 11.26 -14.21 -30.97
CA GLU A 167 10.29 -15.32 -31.05
C GLU A 167 8.85 -14.85 -30.80
N ARG A 168 8.68 -13.93 -29.84
CA ARG A 168 7.41 -13.25 -29.54
C ARG A 168 7.60 -11.74 -29.65
N PRO A 169 7.48 -11.15 -30.86
CA PRO A 169 7.66 -9.71 -31.05
C PRO A 169 6.48 -8.95 -30.43
N GLY A 170 6.77 -7.77 -29.88
CA GLY A 170 5.75 -7.00 -29.16
C GLY A 170 6.32 -5.92 -28.26
N THR A 171 5.44 -5.37 -27.43
CA THR A 171 5.81 -4.43 -26.37
C THR A 171 6.40 -5.17 -25.17
N VAL A 172 7.48 -4.62 -24.60
CA VAL A 172 8.15 -5.08 -23.37
C VAL A 172 8.14 -3.97 -22.31
N ILE A 173 8.27 -4.32 -21.03
CA ILE A 173 8.51 -3.36 -19.94
C ILE A 173 10.00 -3.27 -19.67
N LEU A 174 10.50 -2.04 -19.62
CA LEU A 174 11.87 -1.67 -19.28
C LEU A 174 11.92 -0.91 -17.96
N VAL A 175 13.09 -0.86 -17.33
CA VAL A 175 13.41 0.04 -16.22
C VAL A 175 14.70 0.80 -16.52
N ASP A 176 14.67 2.14 -16.40
CA ASP A 176 15.85 3.01 -16.48
C ASP A 176 15.96 3.87 -15.21
N LYS A 177 17.17 4.29 -14.84
CA LYS A 177 17.41 5.23 -13.74
C LYS A 177 17.17 6.66 -14.25
N LEU A 178 16.54 7.49 -13.43
CA LEU A 178 16.42 8.93 -13.65
C LEU A 178 17.58 9.64 -12.95
N VAL A 179 18.38 10.43 -13.68
CA VAL A 179 19.45 11.25 -13.08
C VAL A 179 18.90 12.55 -12.47
N ASP A 180 17.74 12.99 -12.98
CA ASP A 180 16.84 13.99 -12.44
C ASP A 180 15.42 13.64 -12.92
N MET A 181 14.39 14.38 -12.46
CA MET A 181 13.00 14.13 -12.83
C MET A 181 12.68 14.33 -14.33
N LEU A 182 13.65 14.77 -15.14
CA LEU A 182 13.47 15.07 -16.56
C LEU A 182 14.36 14.23 -17.47
N THR A 183 15.25 13.40 -16.93
CA THR A 183 16.34 12.79 -17.70
C THR A 183 16.56 11.33 -17.32
N PRO A 184 16.17 10.37 -18.19
CA PRO A 184 16.61 8.99 -18.11
C PRO A 184 18.13 8.89 -18.32
N SER A 185 18.76 7.91 -17.67
CA SER A 185 20.21 7.69 -17.78
C SER A 185 20.63 7.10 -19.13
N GLY A 186 19.66 6.56 -19.90
CA GLY A 186 19.89 5.95 -21.21
C GLY A 186 20.45 4.54 -21.13
N GLN A 187 20.27 3.86 -19.99
CA GLN A 187 20.75 2.49 -19.76
C GLN A 187 19.60 1.63 -19.21
N PRO A 188 18.54 1.40 -20.01
CA PRO A 188 17.41 0.60 -19.59
C PRO A 188 17.78 -0.88 -19.44
N GLN A 189 17.03 -1.59 -18.59
CA GLN A 189 17.07 -3.06 -18.43
C GLN A 189 15.68 -3.63 -18.66
N ILE A 190 15.61 -4.87 -19.17
CA ILE A 190 14.34 -5.58 -19.37
C ILE A 190 13.79 -6.04 -18.02
N VAL A 191 12.48 -5.87 -17.83
CA VAL A 191 11.74 -6.33 -16.64
C VAL A 191 10.75 -7.43 -16.99
N VAL A 192 9.95 -7.21 -18.04
CA VAL A 192 8.93 -8.17 -18.49
C VAL A 192 8.91 -8.22 -20.02
N VAL A 193 8.94 -9.44 -20.57
CA VAL A 193 8.80 -9.71 -22.01
C VAL A 193 7.60 -10.62 -22.27
N PRO A 194 7.02 -10.63 -23.49
CA PRO A 194 6.03 -11.62 -23.85
C PRO A 194 6.59 -13.06 -23.80
N THR A 195 5.84 -13.97 -23.18
CA THR A 195 6.18 -15.40 -23.06
C THR A 195 4.97 -16.33 -23.23
N LEU A 196 3.74 -15.79 -23.23
CA LEU A 196 2.49 -16.55 -23.24
C LEU A 196 1.63 -16.21 -24.48
N ASP A 197 0.84 -17.17 -24.96
CA ASP A 197 -0.09 -16.96 -26.09
C ASP A 197 -1.26 -16.05 -25.69
N GLU A 198 -1.62 -16.05 -24.40
CA GLU A 198 -2.58 -15.12 -23.84
C GLU A 198 -2.15 -13.65 -23.94
N GLU A 199 -0.89 -13.37 -24.26
CA GLU A 199 -0.34 -12.01 -24.43
C GLU A 199 -0.40 -11.53 -25.89
N ILE A 200 -0.93 -12.35 -26.83
CA ILE A 200 -1.14 -11.96 -28.24
C ILE A 200 -2.19 -10.86 -28.33
N TYR A 201 -1.74 -9.68 -28.74
CA TYR A 201 -2.56 -8.51 -29.03
C TYR A 201 -3.33 -8.68 -30.35
N GLU A 202 -2.62 -9.15 -31.39
CA GLU A 202 -3.16 -9.35 -32.74
C GLU A 202 -2.37 -10.42 -33.49
N GLU A 203 -3.10 -11.44 -33.97
CA GLU A 203 -2.54 -12.50 -34.79
C GLU A 203 -2.15 -11.98 -36.17
N ASN A 204 -0.99 -12.41 -36.66
CA ASN A 204 -0.47 -12.06 -38.00
C ASN A 204 -0.58 -10.55 -38.34
N ARG A 205 -0.30 -9.67 -37.37
CA ARG A 205 -0.53 -8.22 -37.46
C ARG A 205 0.08 -7.58 -38.71
N PHE A 206 1.25 -8.07 -39.15
CA PHE A 206 1.97 -7.53 -40.30
C PHE A 206 1.82 -8.37 -41.58
N GLY A 207 1.02 -9.43 -41.57
CA GLY A 207 0.80 -10.29 -42.74
C GLY A 207 1.97 -11.20 -43.12
N ASP A 208 2.96 -11.35 -42.24
CA ASP A 208 4.19 -12.14 -42.45
C ASP A 208 4.23 -13.45 -41.66
N GLY A 209 3.12 -13.80 -41.00
CA GLY A 209 2.95 -15.00 -40.19
C GLY A 209 3.32 -14.85 -38.72
N ARG A 210 3.70 -13.64 -38.26
CA ARG A 210 4.07 -13.38 -36.86
C ARG A 210 2.93 -12.73 -36.08
N ASP A 211 2.70 -13.24 -34.88
CA ASP A 211 1.74 -12.68 -33.93
C ASP A 211 2.39 -11.56 -33.12
N TRP A 212 1.66 -10.46 -32.95
CA TRP A 212 2.12 -9.32 -32.17
C TRP A 212 1.62 -9.44 -30.72
N HIS A 213 2.53 -9.26 -29.77
CA HIS A 213 2.24 -9.38 -28.35
C HIS A 213 2.26 -8.00 -27.65
N THR A 214 1.56 -7.89 -26.53
CA THR A 214 1.58 -6.67 -25.71
C THR A 214 1.79 -7.02 -24.24
N ILE A 215 2.81 -6.40 -23.65
CA ILE A 215 3.03 -6.23 -22.23
C ILE A 215 3.16 -4.73 -21.95
N GLU A 216 2.34 -4.21 -21.04
CA GLU A 216 2.26 -2.77 -20.76
C GLU A 216 1.82 -2.46 -19.32
N GLY A 217 1.62 -1.19 -18.98
CA GLY A 217 1.03 -0.76 -17.71
C GLY A 217 1.78 -1.22 -16.46
N ALA A 218 3.09 -0.94 -16.37
CA ALA A 218 3.89 -1.32 -15.20
C ALA A 218 3.39 -0.64 -13.92
N CYS A 219 3.19 -1.40 -12.84
CA CYS A 219 2.90 -0.89 -11.51
C CYS A 219 3.80 -1.58 -10.49
N TYR A 220 4.69 -0.82 -9.87
CA TYR A 220 5.67 -1.35 -8.92
C TYR A 220 5.08 -1.44 -7.51
N VAL A 221 5.32 -2.56 -6.83
CA VAL A 221 4.98 -2.78 -5.42
C VAL A 221 6.17 -3.39 -4.71
N ARG A 222 6.38 -3.03 -3.44
CA ARG A 222 7.45 -3.59 -2.61
C ARG A 222 6.92 -4.09 -1.28
N ARG A 223 7.40 -5.27 -0.85
CA ARG A 223 7.16 -5.82 0.49
C ARG A 223 8.44 -6.43 1.03
N GLY A 224 9.03 -5.81 2.06
CA GLY A 224 10.32 -6.21 2.61
C GLY A 224 11.45 -6.12 1.57
N ASP A 225 12.14 -7.23 1.34
CA ASP A 225 13.18 -7.41 0.31
C ASP A 225 12.63 -7.89 -1.03
N LYS A 226 11.31 -7.98 -1.21
CA LYS A 226 10.68 -8.47 -2.44
C LYS A 226 10.08 -7.31 -3.23
N HIS A 227 10.36 -7.35 -4.53
CA HIS A 227 9.96 -6.35 -5.50
C HIS A 227 9.01 -7.00 -6.51
N TYR A 228 7.96 -6.27 -6.88
CA TYR A 228 6.90 -6.75 -7.76
C TYR A 228 6.64 -5.71 -8.83
N VAL A 229 6.43 -6.14 -10.07
CA VAL A 229 5.88 -5.31 -11.14
C VAL A 229 4.64 -5.99 -11.65
N ILE A 230 3.48 -5.43 -11.33
CA ILE A 230 2.20 -5.79 -11.94
C ILE A 230 2.21 -5.23 -13.36
N TYR A 231 1.74 -6.00 -14.34
CA TYR A 231 1.69 -5.61 -15.73
C TYR A 231 0.38 -6.04 -16.38
N SER A 232 -0.02 -5.37 -17.45
CA SER A 232 -1.13 -5.78 -18.30
C SER A 232 -0.62 -6.58 -19.48
N GLY A 233 -1.27 -7.72 -19.77
CA GLY A 233 -1.02 -8.54 -20.95
C GLY A 233 -2.22 -8.54 -21.89
N ASN A 234 -1.96 -8.62 -23.20
CA ASN A 234 -2.97 -8.51 -24.27
C ASN A 234 -3.54 -7.07 -24.42
N ALA A 235 -4.64 -6.90 -25.17
CA ALA A 235 -5.32 -5.63 -25.39
C ALA A 235 -6.67 -5.60 -24.66
N TYR A 236 -7.06 -4.45 -24.10
CA TYR A 236 -8.33 -4.29 -23.34
C TYR A 236 -9.62 -4.68 -24.10
N VAL A 237 -9.57 -4.67 -25.44
CA VAL A 237 -10.67 -5.10 -26.32
C VAL A 237 -10.76 -6.61 -26.52
N ARG A 238 -9.75 -7.36 -26.07
CA ARG A 238 -9.64 -8.81 -26.30
C ARG A 238 -10.10 -9.61 -25.07
N PRO A 239 -10.61 -10.84 -25.28
CA PRO A 239 -11.06 -11.71 -24.20
C PRO A 239 -10.00 -12.06 -23.15
N ASN A 240 -8.72 -12.04 -23.53
CA ASN A 240 -7.60 -12.48 -22.70
C ASN A 240 -6.87 -11.32 -22.02
N TYR A 241 -7.40 -10.08 -22.01
CA TYR A 241 -6.78 -8.99 -21.24
C TYR A 241 -6.76 -9.29 -19.74
N PHE A 242 -5.60 -9.13 -19.12
CA PHE A 242 -5.37 -9.52 -17.73
C PHE A 242 -4.26 -8.70 -17.07
N LEU A 243 -4.25 -8.71 -15.73
CA LEU A 243 -3.09 -8.34 -14.94
C LEU A 243 -2.27 -9.59 -14.59
N GLY A 244 -0.99 -9.58 -14.93
CA GLY A 244 0.04 -10.50 -14.44
C GLY A 244 1.02 -9.77 -13.51
N TYR A 245 2.00 -10.47 -12.96
CA TYR A 245 3.09 -9.80 -12.26
C TYR A 245 4.42 -10.54 -12.37
N SER A 246 5.51 -9.78 -12.28
CA SER A 246 6.88 -10.26 -12.20
C SER A 246 7.45 -9.96 -10.82
N MET A 247 8.31 -10.84 -10.32
CA MET A 247 8.94 -10.77 -9.01
C MET A 247 10.46 -10.68 -9.12
N ALA A 248 11.07 -9.93 -8.22
CA ALA A 248 12.51 -9.94 -7.99
C ALA A 248 12.83 -9.90 -6.49
N LYS A 249 13.97 -10.47 -6.12
CA LYS A 249 14.52 -10.38 -4.77
C LYS A 249 15.57 -9.28 -4.72
N GLY A 250 15.39 -8.34 -3.80
CA GLY A 250 16.32 -7.26 -3.51
C GLY A 250 17.65 -7.80 -2.97
N GLN A 251 18.71 -7.05 -3.25
CA GLN A 251 20.04 -7.31 -2.72
C GLN A 251 20.55 -6.00 -2.11
N ASP A 252 21.25 -6.07 -0.99
CA ASP A 252 21.72 -4.87 -0.28
C ASP A 252 22.54 -3.97 -1.19
N GLY A 253 22.07 -2.73 -1.36
CA GLY A 253 22.72 -1.71 -2.18
C GLY A 253 22.50 -1.83 -3.69
N ALA A 254 21.77 -2.84 -4.17
CA ALA A 254 21.42 -2.98 -5.58
C ALA A 254 20.24 -2.08 -5.96
N GLY A 255 20.39 -1.33 -7.04
CA GLY A 255 19.30 -0.52 -7.62
C GLY A 255 18.29 -1.38 -8.39
N LEU A 256 17.12 -0.83 -8.72
CA LEU A 256 16.04 -1.57 -9.40
C LEU A 256 16.42 -2.14 -10.77
N ARG A 257 17.43 -1.57 -11.45
CA ARG A 257 17.97 -2.08 -12.72
C ARG A 257 18.84 -3.33 -12.57
N GLU A 258 19.36 -3.59 -11.38
CA GLU A 258 20.28 -4.70 -11.11
C GLU A 258 19.51 -5.96 -10.68
N LEU A 259 18.19 -5.83 -10.46
CA LEU A 259 17.34 -6.92 -10.04
C LEU A 259 17.02 -7.87 -11.19
N VAL A 260 16.91 -9.16 -10.86
CA VAL A 260 16.51 -10.21 -11.80
C VAL A 260 15.01 -10.48 -11.64
N TRP A 261 14.26 -10.14 -12.68
CA TRP A 261 12.81 -10.22 -12.72
C TRP A 261 12.33 -11.54 -13.35
N ASN A 262 11.35 -12.20 -12.73
CA ASN A 262 10.74 -13.44 -13.23
C ASN A 262 9.22 -13.36 -13.12
N LYS A 263 8.48 -13.72 -14.18
CA LYS A 263 7.01 -13.79 -14.12
C LYS A 263 6.55 -14.82 -13.08
N PHE A 264 5.46 -14.50 -12.40
CA PHE A 264 4.81 -15.43 -11.49
C PHE A 264 3.66 -16.18 -12.20
N PRO A 265 3.54 -17.52 -11.99
CA PRO A 265 4.48 -18.39 -11.27
C PRO A 265 5.69 -18.76 -12.12
N SER A 266 5.60 -18.65 -13.45
CA SER A 266 6.71 -18.80 -14.38
C SER A 266 6.38 -18.20 -15.75
N ASP A 267 7.38 -18.12 -16.62
CA ASP A 267 7.23 -17.65 -18.01
C ASP A 267 6.33 -18.56 -18.88
N GLN A 268 5.96 -19.74 -18.42
CA GLN A 268 5.24 -20.77 -19.20
C GLN A 268 3.82 -21.04 -18.70
N GLU A 269 3.41 -20.40 -17.59
CA GLU A 269 2.15 -20.72 -16.93
C GLU A 269 1.25 -19.47 -16.84
N TYR A 270 0.08 -19.56 -17.46
CA TYR A 270 -0.92 -18.50 -17.39
C TYR A 270 -1.71 -18.56 -16.07
N GLN A 271 -1.30 -17.73 -15.11
CA GLN A 271 -1.98 -17.52 -13.83
C GLN A 271 -2.17 -16.03 -13.55
N PRO A 272 -3.21 -15.40 -14.12
CA PRO A 272 -3.44 -13.96 -13.97
C PRO A 272 -3.74 -13.60 -12.51
N LEU A 273 -3.20 -12.46 -12.07
CA LEU A 273 -3.55 -11.79 -10.81
C LEU A 273 -4.99 -11.28 -10.83
N LEU A 274 -5.41 -10.74 -11.97
CA LEU A 274 -6.76 -10.26 -12.21
C LEU A 274 -7.13 -10.50 -13.67
N ARG A 275 -8.35 -10.96 -13.93
CA ARG A 275 -8.89 -11.17 -15.29
C ARG A 275 -10.39 -10.99 -15.30
N LYS A 276 -10.99 -10.97 -16.49
CA LYS A 276 -12.44 -10.90 -16.65
C LYS A 276 -13.18 -12.02 -15.88
N ASN A 277 -14.41 -11.71 -15.48
CA ASN A 277 -15.39 -12.67 -14.96
C ASN A 277 -16.77 -12.41 -15.61
N GLU A 278 -17.84 -12.97 -15.05
CA GLU A 278 -19.20 -12.82 -15.61
C GLU A 278 -19.74 -11.38 -15.55
N GLY A 279 -19.24 -10.55 -14.63
CA GLY A 279 -19.72 -9.18 -14.43
C GLY A 279 -18.83 -8.12 -15.06
N VAL A 280 -17.52 -8.37 -15.17
CA VAL A 280 -16.53 -7.38 -15.61
C VAL A 280 -15.58 -7.99 -16.63
N GLU A 281 -15.31 -7.24 -17.72
CA GLU A 281 -14.31 -7.60 -18.71
C GLU A 281 -13.42 -6.40 -19.12
N GLY A 282 -12.42 -6.64 -19.97
CA GLY A 282 -11.42 -5.63 -20.32
C GLY A 282 -10.66 -5.12 -19.09
N VAL A 283 -10.31 -6.03 -18.18
CA VAL A 283 -9.73 -5.72 -16.88
C VAL A 283 -8.22 -5.66 -16.95
N GLY A 284 -7.65 -4.51 -16.62
CA GLY A 284 -6.21 -4.31 -16.57
C GLY A 284 -5.87 -2.84 -16.33
N HIS A 285 -4.60 -2.51 -16.61
CA HIS A 285 -3.93 -1.24 -16.32
C HIS A 285 -4.26 -0.67 -14.94
N ASN A 286 -3.34 -0.84 -14.00
CA ASN A 286 -3.59 -0.55 -12.59
C ASN A 286 -2.56 0.39 -11.96
N SER A 287 -2.94 0.93 -10.81
CA SER A 287 -2.03 1.50 -9.81
C SER A 287 -2.35 0.91 -8.43
N VAL A 288 -1.38 0.97 -7.51
CA VAL A 288 -1.55 0.54 -6.12
C VAL A 288 -1.26 1.72 -5.20
N VAL A 289 -2.14 1.94 -4.23
CA VAL A 289 -2.01 3.01 -3.24
C VAL A 289 -2.37 2.50 -1.86
N ARG A 290 -1.74 3.08 -0.82
CA ARG A 290 -2.13 2.83 0.57
C ARG A 290 -3.56 3.34 0.81
N GLY A 291 -4.34 2.55 1.52
CA GLY A 291 -5.69 2.89 1.98
C GLY A 291 -5.69 3.94 3.09
N LEU A 292 -6.87 4.31 3.58
CA LEU A 292 -7.05 5.35 4.60
C LEU A 292 -6.31 5.04 5.92
N ASN A 293 -6.25 3.76 6.32
CA ASN A 293 -5.50 3.33 7.50
C ASN A 293 -3.98 3.27 7.29
N ASN A 294 -3.47 3.59 6.10
CA ASN A 294 -2.04 3.58 5.75
C ASN A 294 -1.35 2.22 5.88
N VAL A 295 -2.11 1.14 6.04
CA VAL A 295 -1.62 -0.23 6.18
C VAL A 295 -2.09 -1.06 4.99
N ASP A 296 -3.38 -1.02 4.66
CA ASP A 296 -3.92 -1.80 3.55
C ASP A 296 -3.50 -1.24 2.19
N ASP A 297 -3.19 -2.14 1.26
CA ASP A 297 -2.95 -1.78 -0.14
C ASP A 297 -4.25 -1.95 -0.95
N TRP A 298 -4.55 -0.95 -1.80
CA TRP A 298 -5.70 -0.93 -2.70
C TRP A 298 -5.24 -0.84 -4.14
N VAL A 299 -5.77 -1.71 -4.99
CA VAL A 299 -5.51 -1.70 -6.43
C VAL A 299 -6.63 -0.94 -7.11
N PHE A 300 -6.27 0.11 -7.84
CA PHE A 300 -7.16 0.81 -8.76
C PHE A 300 -6.87 0.35 -10.17
N TYR A 301 -7.89 -0.04 -10.91
CA TYR A 301 -7.75 -0.60 -12.24
C TYR A 301 -8.95 -0.21 -13.09
N HIS A 302 -8.85 -0.35 -14.41
CA HIS A 302 -9.99 -0.16 -15.28
C HIS A 302 -10.68 -1.48 -15.63
N GLY A 303 -11.96 -1.41 -15.96
CA GLY A 303 -12.72 -2.50 -16.59
C GLY A 303 -14.02 -1.99 -17.17
N ARG A 304 -14.79 -2.84 -17.84
CA ARG A 304 -16.15 -2.50 -18.32
C ARG A 304 -17.16 -3.56 -17.89
N ASP A 305 -18.41 -3.15 -17.78
CA ASP A 305 -19.50 -4.08 -17.49
C ASP A 305 -19.64 -5.09 -18.63
N ALA A 306 -19.52 -6.38 -18.34
CA ALA A 306 -19.50 -7.45 -19.35
C ALA A 306 -20.83 -7.61 -20.12
N LYS A 307 -21.92 -7.06 -19.59
CA LYS A 307 -23.24 -7.05 -20.24
C LYS A 307 -23.35 -5.98 -21.34
N ASP A 308 -22.48 -4.97 -21.32
CA ASP A 308 -22.52 -3.87 -22.28
C ASP A 308 -21.76 -4.28 -23.54
N THR A 309 -22.37 -4.06 -24.72
CA THR A 309 -21.70 -4.32 -26.00
C THR A 309 -20.47 -3.44 -26.15
N LEU A 310 -19.35 -4.04 -26.54
CA LEU A 310 -18.13 -3.31 -26.89
C LEU A 310 -18.38 -2.43 -28.13
N ASP A 311 -18.15 -1.14 -27.98
CA ASP A 311 -18.24 -0.13 -29.02
C ASP A 311 -16.87 0.52 -29.20
N PHE A 312 -16.19 0.22 -30.31
CA PHE A 312 -14.83 0.70 -30.57
C PHE A 312 -14.74 2.22 -30.74
N ASP A 313 -15.87 2.90 -30.96
CA ASP A 313 -15.92 4.35 -31.11
C ASP A 313 -16.17 5.07 -29.76
N LYS A 314 -16.31 4.33 -28.66
CA LYS A 314 -16.58 4.88 -27.33
C LYS A 314 -15.61 4.36 -26.28
N GLU A 315 -15.16 5.26 -25.42
CA GLU A 315 -14.55 4.84 -24.17
C GLU A 315 -15.63 4.26 -23.24
N GLN A 316 -15.37 3.07 -22.71
CA GLN A 316 -16.27 2.31 -21.83
C GLN A 316 -15.57 1.82 -20.56
N ARG A 317 -14.26 2.03 -20.44
CA ARG A 317 -13.46 1.61 -19.28
C ARG A 317 -13.73 2.54 -18.10
N THR A 318 -14.25 1.96 -17.03
CA THR A 318 -14.57 2.63 -15.77
C THR A 318 -13.56 2.26 -14.70
N MET A 319 -13.28 3.20 -13.79
CA MET A 319 -12.37 2.96 -12.67
C MET A 319 -13.04 2.08 -11.61
N ARG A 320 -12.28 1.10 -11.13
CA ARG A 320 -12.67 0.11 -10.12
C ARG A 320 -11.56 0.01 -9.08
N SER A 321 -11.92 -0.48 -7.89
CA SER A 321 -10.94 -0.73 -6.84
C SER A 321 -11.22 -1.99 -6.04
N ASP A 322 -10.19 -2.74 -5.70
CA ASP A 322 -10.24 -3.90 -4.81
C ASP A 322 -8.98 -3.94 -3.91
N ARG A 323 -9.05 -4.65 -2.78
CA ARG A 323 -7.89 -4.81 -1.88
C ARG A 323 -6.81 -5.68 -2.53
N LEU A 324 -5.54 -5.28 -2.37
CA LEU A 324 -4.40 -6.16 -2.62
C LEU A 324 -4.09 -6.93 -1.34
N LEU A 325 -4.16 -8.25 -1.42
CA LEU A 325 -3.89 -9.16 -0.32
C LEU A 325 -2.68 -10.04 -0.64
N TRP A 326 -2.19 -10.70 0.40
CA TRP A 326 -1.01 -11.53 0.33
C TRP A 326 -1.27 -12.93 0.87
N SER A 327 -0.72 -13.93 0.18
CA SER A 327 -0.62 -15.32 0.63
C SER A 327 0.84 -15.73 0.60
N GLY A 328 1.53 -15.61 1.73
CA GLY A 328 2.99 -15.57 1.80
C GLY A 328 3.47 -14.42 0.91
N ASP A 329 4.26 -14.75 -0.11
CA ASP A 329 4.79 -13.77 -1.06
C ASP A 329 3.91 -13.54 -2.29
N GLU A 330 2.82 -14.30 -2.43
CA GLU A 330 1.96 -14.23 -3.59
C GLU A 330 0.94 -13.10 -3.44
N MET A 331 0.83 -12.27 -4.48
CA MET A 331 -0.24 -11.28 -4.56
C MET A 331 -1.58 -11.93 -4.89
N TRP A 332 -2.64 -11.43 -4.29
CA TRP A 332 -4.00 -11.85 -4.55
C TRP A 332 -4.96 -10.65 -4.52
N ILE A 333 -5.77 -10.52 -5.56
CA ILE A 333 -6.88 -9.55 -5.61
C ILE A 333 -8.19 -10.37 -5.62
N PRO A 334 -9.08 -10.23 -4.61
CA PRO A 334 -10.37 -10.90 -4.56
C PRO A 334 -11.40 -10.20 -5.47
N GLY A 335 -11.01 -9.92 -6.72
CA GLY A 335 -11.80 -9.21 -7.72
C GLY A 335 -11.69 -9.87 -9.11
N PRO A 336 -12.17 -9.21 -10.18
CA PRO A 336 -12.73 -7.86 -10.20
C PRO A 336 -14.16 -7.86 -9.66
N THR A 337 -14.42 -7.08 -8.60
CA THR A 337 -15.74 -7.08 -7.96
C THR A 337 -16.76 -6.24 -8.73
N TYR A 338 -18.03 -6.62 -8.60
CA TYR A 338 -19.21 -5.91 -9.10
C TYR A 338 -20.39 -6.01 -8.11
N THR A 339 -20.09 -6.43 -6.89
CA THR A 339 -21.03 -6.55 -5.76
C THR A 339 -20.56 -5.64 -4.63
N GLU A 340 -21.37 -5.55 -3.57
CA GLU A 340 -21.01 -4.78 -2.37
C GLU A 340 -19.72 -5.30 -1.73
N GLN A 341 -18.83 -4.37 -1.35
CA GLN A 341 -17.54 -4.61 -0.69
C GLN A 341 -17.41 -3.69 0.53
N ASP A 342 -16.61 -4.11 1.53
CA ASP A 342 -16.23 -3.24 2.65
C ASP A 342 -15.46 -2.00 2.14
N ALA A 343 -15.84 -0.81 2.60
CA ALA A 343 -15.09 0.41 2.33
C ALA A 343 -13.74 0.40 3.08
N PRO A 344 -12.73 1.15 2.59
CA PRO A 344 -11.43 1.31 3.26
C PRO A 344 -11.59 1.74 4.73
N SER A 345 -10.89 1.04 5.63
CA SER A 345 -10.93 1.36 7.06
C SER A 345 -10.20 2.66 7.38
N MET A 346 -10.77 3.48 8.26
CA MET A 346 -10.14 4.69 8.76
C MET A 346 -8.98 4.37 9.72
N PRO A 347 -7.98 5.26 9.84
CA PRO A 347 -7.03 5.22 10.94
C PRO A 347 -7.72 5.63 12.25
N ALA A 348 -7.06 5.47 13.40
CA ALA A 348 -7.61 5.88 14.69
C ALA A 348 -7.75 7.41 14.80
N VAL A 349 -6.74 8.14 14.29
CA VAL A 349 -6.79 9.60 14.13
C VAL A 349 -6.56 9.94 12.67
N ARG A 350 -7.39 10.81 12.12
CA ARG A 350 -7.17 11.46 10.83
C ARG A 350 -7.59 12.91 10.93
N ASP A 351 -6.70 13.82 10.55
CA ASP A 351 -7.05 15.23 10.39
C ASP A 351 -6.38 15.79 9.13
N LEU A 352 -7.21 16.36 8.25
CA LEU A 352 -6.80 17.06 7.03
C LEU A 352 -6.91 18.58 7.19
N PHE A 353 -7.27 19.07 8.39
CA PHE A 353 -7.36 20.49 8.74
C PHE A 353 -8.28 21.32 7.80
N ASN A 354 -9.31 20.66 7.27
CA ASN A 354 -10.34 21.27 6.41
C ASN A 354 -11.38 22.08 7.21
N LYS A 355 -11.41 21.95 8.54
CA LYS A 355 -12.27 22.71 9.44
C LYS A 355 -11.46 23.82 10.11
N GLU A 356 -12.07 25.00 10.31
CA GLU A 356 -11.41 26.12 11.00
C GLU A 356 -11.17 25.84 12.49
N GLN A 357 -12.03 25.03 13.11
CA GLN A 357 -11.90 24.61 14.50
C GLN A 357 -11.15 23.28 14.58
N LEU A 358 -10.21 23.20 15.51
CA LEU A 358 -9.51 21.95 15.82
C LEU A 358 -10.50 20.89 16.27
N GLU A 359 -10.30 19.67 15.78
CA GLU A 359 -11.13 18.54 16.16
C GLU A 359 -10.95 18.14 17.63
N ALA A 360 -11.95 17.44 18.18
CA ALA A 360 -12.01 17.13 19.62
C ALA A 360 -10.89 16.19 20.10
N HIS A 361 -10.22 15.48 19.18
CA HIS A 361 -9.08 14.62 19.49
C HIS A 361 -7.77 15.38 19.69
N TRP A 362 -7.78 16.72 19.64
CA TRP A 362 -6.61 17.55 19.90
C TRP A 362 -6.65 18.27 21.26
N LYS A 363 -5.48 18.36 21.89
CA LYS A 363 -5.21 19.13 23.11
C LYS A 363 -4.02 20.06 22.86
N THR A 364 -4.23 21.37 23.00
CA THR A 364 -3.17 22.36 22.86
C THR A 364 -2.30 22.43 24.10
N GLU A 365 -0.99 22.28 23.93
CA GLU A 365 0.06 22.49 24.93
C GLU A 365 1.00 23.59 24.43
N GLY A 366 0.58 24.85 24.60
CA GLY A 366 1.30 26.02 24.11
C GLY A 366 1.17 26.30 22.61
N GLY A 367 1.64 27.47 22.19
CA GLY A 367 1.58 27.94 20.80
C GLY A 367 0.27 28.60 20.39
N ASP A 368 0.26 29.05 19.14
CA ASP A 368 -0.89 29.62 18.44
C ASP A 368 -1.15 28.79 17.17
N TRP A 369 -2.18 27.96 17.22
CA TRP A 369 -2.51 26.97 16.20
C TRP A 369 -3.75 27.41 15.43
N LYS A 370 -3.66 27.51 14.10
CA LYS A 370 -4.77 27.92 13.25
C LYS A 370 -4.91 27.00 12.03
N ALA A 371 -6.07 26.37 11.89
CA ALA A 371 -6.43 25.61 10.71
C ALA A 371 -7.15 26.50 9.69
N ALA A 372 -6.75 26.43 8.42
CA ALA A 372 -7.43 27.08 7.31
C ALA A 372 -7.06 26.37 5.99
N GLN A 373 -8.06 26.12 5.14
CA GLN A 373 -7.87 25.62 3.77
C GLN A 373 -6.99 24.36 3.66
N GLY A 374 -7.19 23.38 4.56
CA GLY A 374 -6.45 22.12 4.54
C GLY A 374 -5.05 22.22 5.15
N VAL A 375 -4.76 23.31 5.87
CA VAL A 375 -3.45 23.52 6.50
C VAL A 375 -3.62 23.96 7.95
N LEU A 376 -2.96 23.26 8.86
CA LEU A 376 -2.74 23.71 10.23
C LEU A 376 -1.41 24.43 10.33
N THR A 377 -1.44 25.72 10.63
CA THR A 377 -0.23 26.51 10.88
C THR A 377 -0.06 26.78 12.36
N GLN A 378 1.10 26.39 12.89
CA GLN A 378 1.61 26.93 14.14
C GLN A 378 2.22 28.31 13.84
N ARG A 379 1.83 29.36 14.55
CA ARG A 379 2.23 30.76 14.27
C ARG A 379 3.23 31.35 15.26
N GLU A 380 3.34 30.80 16.47
CA GLU A 380 4.20 31.37 17.51
C GLU A 380 5.68 31.00 17.29
N ARG A 381 6.54 31.99 17.10
CA ARG A 381 7.97 31.77 16.77
C ARG A 381 8.93 31.97 17.94
N SER A 382 8.42 32.15 19.16
CA SER A 382 9.19 32.56 20.35
C SER A 382 9.44 31.44 21.36
N GLY A 383 8.67 30.36 21.31
CA GLY A 383 8.70 29.32 22.34
C GLY A 383 8.60 27.92 21.76
N GLU A 384 8.28 26.99 22.65
CA GLU A 384 7.88 25.63 22.31
C GLU A 384 6.36 25.59 22.20
N ALA A 385 5.86 24.82 21.24
CA ALA A 385 4.42 24.64 21.05
C ALA A 385 4.15 23.20 20.65
N ALA A 386 3.15 22.60 21.28
CA ALA A 386 2.69 21.27 20.99
C ALA A 386 1.17 21.21 20.80
N LEU A 387 0.75 20.32 19.91
CA LEU A 387 -0.65 19.92 19.77
C LEU A 387 -0.69 18.40 19.90
N LEU A 388 -1.25 17.92 21.00
CA LEU A 388 -1.23 16.51 21.39
C LEU A 388 -2.56 15.83 21.09
N THR A 389 -2.54 14.55 20.79
CA THR A 389 -3.75 13.72 20.76
C THR A 389 -4.38 13.65 22.15
N THR A 390 -5.69 13.41 22.23
CA THR A 390 -6.37 13.17 23.51
C THR A 390 -6.31 11.71 23.95
N GLU A 391 -5.94 10.80 23.06
CA GLU A 391 -5.74 9.38 23.32
C GLU A 391 -4.26 9.01 23.21
N GLN A 392 -3.87 7.95 23.91
CA GLN A 392 -2.51 7.43 23.92
C GLN A 392 -2.35 6.30 22.90
N PHE A 393 -1.11 6.12 22.45
CA PHE A 393 -0.72 5.12 21.47
C PHE A 393 0.57 4.42 21.89
N GLY A 394 0.56 3.09 21.80
CA GLY A 394 1.76 2.27 21.83
C GLY A 394 2.26 1.97 20.42
N ALA A 395 2.11 0.71 20.00
CA ALA A 395 2.42 0.25 18.65
C ALA A 395 1.54 0.95 17.60
N LYS A 396 2.18 1.62 16.64
CA LYS A 396 1.48 2.47 15.67
C LYS A 396 2.28 2.72 14.41
N ARG A 397 1.56 3.15 13.38
CA ARG A 397 2.07 3.88 12.22
C ARG A 397 1.50 5.28 12.22
N MET A 398 2.37 6.28 12.15
CA MET A 398 2.03 7.71 12.12
C MET A 398 2.54 8.30 10.80
N GLU A 399 1.67 8.97 10.06
CA GLU A 399 1.98 9.64 8.79
C GLU A 399 1.61 11.12 8.90
N ILE A 400 2.54 12.00 8.54
CA ILE A 400 2.37 13.45 8.63
C ILE A 400 2.96 14.11 7.40
N HIS A 401 2.24 15.07 6.82
CA HIS A 401 2.81 16.02 5.87
C HIS A 401 3.08 17.34 6.57
N LEU A 402 4.30 17.86 6.46
CA LEU A 402 4.71 19.09 7.13
C LEU A 402 5.69 19.92 6.30
N SER A 403 5.67 21.24 6.51
CA SER A 403 6.65 22.19 5.96
C SER A 403 7.06 23.22 7.00
N TRP A 404 8.23 23.81 6.81
CA TRP A 404 8.74 24.89 7.63
C TRP A 404 8.27 26.24 7.09
N ASN A 405 7.85 27.13 7.99
CA ASN A 405 7.63 28.53 7.62
C ASN A 405 8.91 29.32 7.89
N HIS A 406 9.57 29.75 6.81
CA HIS A 406 10.87 30.40 6.83
C HIS A 406 11.07 31.39 7.99
N ASP A 407 12.22 31.29 8.67
CA ASP A 407 12.70 32.20 9.69
C ASP A 407 14.22 32.30 9.62
N HIS A 408 14.76 33.52 9.62
CA HIS A 408 16.21 33.75 9.62
C HIS A 408 16.95 33.13 10.82
N ARG A 409 16.25 32.78 11.90
CA ARG A 409 16.82 32.14 13.09
C ARG A 409 16.92 30.61 12.96
N GLY A 410 16.37 30.01 11.91
CA GLY A 410 16.16 28.57 11.81
C GLY A 410 15.07 28.10 12.78
N GLY A 411 15.02 26.79 13.01
CA GLY A 411 13.97 26.20 13.85
C GLY A 411 14.06 24.68 13.95
N LEU A 412 13.35 24.14 14.93
CA LEU A 412 13.04 22.71 14.98
C LEU A 412 11.53 22.53 14.83
N TYR A 413 11.13 21.64 13.94
CA TYR A 413 9.71 21.31 13.72
C TYR A 413 9.57 19.83 13.39
N GLY A 414 8.41 19.26 13.69
CA GLY A 414 8.15 17.84 13.50
C GLY A 414 7.10 17.36 14.48
N VAL A 415 7.36 16.22 15.12
CA VAL A 415 6.36 15.55 15.94
C VAL A 415 6.93 15.04 17.25
N TYR A 416 6.04 14.84 18.20
CA TYR A 416 6.20 13.90 19.30
C TYR A 416 5.59 12.55 18.89
N PRO A 417 6.40 11.52 18.58
CA PRO A 417 5.88 10.18 18.37
C PRO A 417 5.24 9.59 19.64
N CYS A 418 5.75 10.00 20.81
CA CYS A 418 5.26 9.55 22.11
C CYS A 418 5.58 10.60 23.17
N TYR A 419 4.57 11.18 23.80
CA TYR A 419 4.66 12.20 24.83
C TYR A 419 3.90 11.74 26.08
N GLN A 420 4.56 11.70 27.22
CA GLN A 420 3.92 11.40 28.50
C GLN A 420 3.75 12.69 29.31
N GLU A 421 4.83 13.44 29.45
CA GLU A 421 4.91 14.71 30.19
C GLU A 421 6.13 15.53 29.74
N ASP A 422 6.28 16.75 30.26
CA ASP A 422 7.32 17.72 29.84
C ASP A 422 8.75 17.19 30.01
N ASP A 423 8.96 16.22 30.89
CA ASP A 423 10.27 15.63 31.17
C ASP A 423 10.44 14.20 30.61
N SER A 424 9.40 13.64 29.98
CA SER A 424 9.38 12.25 29.50
C SER A 424 8.65 12.14 28.15
N TYR A 425 9.40 12.17 27.06
CA TYR A 425 8.89 12.14 25.69
C TYR A 425 9.93 11.64 24.67
N THR A 426 9.46 11.29 23.48
CA THR A 426 10.27 11.10 22.27
C THR A 426 9.94 12.20 21.26
N ALA A 427 10.93 12.68 20.52
CA ALA A 427 10.76 13.74 19.53
C ALA A 427 11.47 13.37 18.22
N CYS A 428 10.79 13.58 17.10
CA CYS A 428 11.31 13.41 15.74
C CYS A 428 11.23 14.75 14.99
N LEU A 429 12.38 15.40 14.80
CA LEU A 429 12.45 16.81 14.40
C LEU A 429 13.38 17.03 13.21
N LEU A 430 12.90 17.84 12.27
CA LEU A 430 13.71 18.48 11.24
C LEU A 430 14.42 19.69 11.86
N ASP A 431 15.74 19.67 11.82
CA ASP A 431 16.61 20.73 12.29
C ASP A 431 17.13 21.54 11.10
N VAL A 432 16.49 22.69 10.87
CA VAL A 432 16.80 23.56 9.73
C VAL A 432 18.22 24.12 9.84
N GLY A 433 18.65 24.47 11.06
CA GLY A 433 19.96 25.08 11.29
C GLY A 433 21.12 24.09 11.10
N GLN A 434 20.93 22.83 11.50
CA GLN A 434 21.94 21.77 11.39
C GLN A 434 21.75 20.84 10.19
N LYS A 435 20.76 21.13 9.34
CA LYS A 435 20.42 20.42 8.11
C LYS A 435 20.24 18.91 8.28
N ARG A 436 19.49 18.49 9.28
CA ARG A 436 19.35 17.07 9.64
C ARG A 436 17.97 16.72 10.17
N LEU A 437 17.60 15.46 10.01
CA LEU A 437 16.51 14.84 10.77
C LEU A 437 17.07 14.24 12.06
N ARG A 438 16.33 14.36 13.17
CA ARG A 438 16.76 13.93 14.51
C ARG A 438 15.66 13.14 15.17
N LEU A 439 16.02 12.09 15.88
CA LEU A 439 15.13 11.29 16.71
C LEU A 439 15.80 11.06 18.06
N TYR A 440 15.15 11.46 19.16
CA TYR A 440 15.66 11.28 20.51
C TYR A 440 14.55 11.12 21.52
N ALA A 441 14.91 10.65 22.72
CA ALA A 441 14.06 10.64 23.90
C ALA A 441 14.62 11.52 25.01
N VAL A 442 13.72 12.07 25.82
CA VAL A 442 14.00 12.61 27.15
C VAL A 442 13.25 11.72 28.13
N VAL A 443 13.93 11.25 29.18
CA VAL A 443 13.34 10.40 30.23
C VAL A 443 13.67 11.04 31.57
N GLN A 444 12.65 11.46 32.31
CA GLN A 444 12.81 12.13 33.62
C GLN A 444 13.80 13.32 33.54
N GLY A 445 13.68 14.12 32.48
CA GLY A 445 14.50 15.31 32.20
C GLY A 445 15.87 15.00 31.60
N VAL A 446 16.24 13.73 31.42
CA VAL A 446 17.53 13.32 30.85
C VAL A 446 17.36 12.99 29.37
N LYS A 447 18.00 13.79 28.50
CA LYS A 447 18.06 13.50 27.06
C LYS A 447 18.98 12.30 26.80
N LEU A 448 18.44 11.25 26.19
CA LEU A 448 19.16 10.07 25.75
C LEU A 448 19.93 10.34 24.43
N PRO A 449 20.90 9.48 24.05
CA PRO A 449 21.58 9.58 22.77
C PRO A 449 20.59 9.65 21.60
N GLU A 450 20.83 10.56 20.66
CA GLU A 450 19.96 10.75 19.49
C GLU A 450 20.44 9.97 18.27
N ALA A 451 19.50 9.47 17.46
CA ALA A 451 19.75 9.11 16.07
C ALA A 451 19.59 10.38 15.21
N SER A 452 20.49 10.60 14.26
CA SER A 452 20.36 11.71 13.31
C SER A 452 20.99 11.41 11.97
N LYS A 453 20.49 12.07 10.91
CA LYS A 453 20.99 11.93 9.54
C LYS A 453 20.93 13.28 8.83
N LEU A 454 22.02 13.64 8.16
CA LEU A 454 22.07 14.86 7.34
C LEU A 454 21.09 14.74 6.18
N LEU A 455 20.45 15.85 5.85
CA LEU A 455 19.55 15.96 4.72
C LEU A 455 20.35 16.34 3.45
N PRO A 456 19.87 15.94 2.26
CA PRO A 456 20.50 16.32 1.00
C PRO A 456 20.64 17.84 0.87
N ALA A 457 21.68 18.30 0.18
CA ALA A 457 21.94 19.73 0.02
C ALA A 457 20.80 20.50 -0.66
N GLY A 458 19.99 19.84 -1.49
CA GLY A 458 18.83 20.40 -2.20
C GLY A 458 17.50 20.28 -1.46
N PHE A 459 17.47 19.78 -0.22
CA PHE A 459 16.24 19.63 0.55
C PHE A 459 15.56 20.98 0.81
N ASN A 460 14.32 21.13 0.35
CA ASN A 460 13.56 22.37 0.47
C ASN A 460 12.62 22.33 1.68
N TYR A 461 13.06 22.81 2.84
CA TYR A 461 12.25 22.83 4.06
C TYR A 461 10.87 23.52 3.92
N GLU A 462 10.70 24.43 2.96
CA GLU A 462 9.44 25.14 2.71
C GLU A 462 8.46 24.32 1.84
N ALA A 463 8.92 23.23 1.22
CA ALA A 463 8.07 22.24 0.57
C ALA A 463 7.38 21.33 1.60
N SER A 464 6.27 20.73 1.19
CA SER A 464 5.56 19.72 1.98
C SER A 464 6.35 18.42 1.94
N HIS A 465 6.79 17.92 3.09
CA HIS A 465 7.53 16.68 3.21
C HIS A 465 6.72 15.63 3.96
N PHE A 466 6.85 14.38 3.55
CA PHE A 466 6.17 13.24 4.12
C PHE A 466 7.04 12.59 5.20
N LEU A 467 6.60 12.64 6.45
CA LEU A 467 7.23 11.98 7.59
C LEU A 467 6.38 10.78 8.02
N ARG A 468 6.96 9.58 7.91
CA ARG A 468 6.38 8.35 8.46
C ARG A 468 7.17 7.89 9.66
N ILE A 469 6.48 7.53 10.73
CA ILE A 469 7.07 6.95 11.94
C ILE A 469 6.32 5.68 12.27
N GLU A 470 7.04 4.57 12.35
CA GLU A 470 6.51 3.31 12.85
C GLU A 470 7.16 3.02 14.20
N GLN A 471 6.31 2.66 15.16
CA GLN A 471 6.73 2.31 16.51
C GLN A 471 6.17 0.94 16.85
N ALA A 472 7.03 0.08 17.38
CA ALA A 472 6.64 -1.17 18.03
C ALA A 472 7.41 -1.27 19.35
N GLY A 473 6.70 -1.22 20.48
CA GLY A 473 7.34 -1.21 21.80
C GLY A 473 8.33 -0.06 21.95
N GLU A 474 9.58 -0.40 22.27
CA GLU A 474 10.68 0.57 22.41
C GLU A 474 11.32 0.98 21.08
N ASN A 475 11.02 0.29 19.97
CA ASN A 475 11.69 0.48 18.68
C ASN A 475 10.94 1.47 17.79
N TYR A 476 11.71 2.31 17.11
CA TYR A 476 11.24 3.32 16.17
C TYR A 476 11.97 3.20 14.85
N VAL A 477 11.23 3.35 13.76
CA VAL A 477 11.78 3.56 12.42
C VAL A 477 11.13 4.80 11.82
N VAL A 478 11.94 5.65 11.18
CA VAL A 478 11.51 6.93 10.61
C VAL A 478 11.89 7.00 9.14
N TRP A 479 10.92 7.36 8.32
CA TRP A 479 11.09 7.64 6.89
C TRP A 479 10.77 9.10 6.60
N LEU A 480 11.51 9.68 5.67
CA LEU A 480 11.28 11.00 5.12
C LEU A 480 11.22 10.88 3.61
N ASP A 481 10.09 11.29 3.00
CA ASP A 481 9.82 11.20 1.57
C ASP A 481 10.12 9.79 1.02
N ASP A 482 9.57 8.78 1.72
CA ASP A 482 9.72 7.33 1.48
C ASP A 482 11.12 6.74 1.63
N VAL A 483 12.13 7.54 1.98
CA VAL A 483 13.49 7.07 2.27
C VAL A 483 13.62 6.77 3.76
N LYS A 484 14.11 5.56 4.11
CA LYS A 484 14.40 5.23 5.51
C LYS A 484 15.55 6.09 6.03
N MET A 485 15.29 6.86 7.09
CA MET A 485 16.22 7.84 7.62
C MET A 485 16.86 7.43 8.93
N LEU A 486 16.06 6.99 9.90
CA LEU A 486 16.50 6.75 11.27
C LEU A 486 15.88 5.49 11.85
N GLU A 487 16.64 4.83 12.72
CA GLU A 487 16.20 3.70 13.54
C GLU A 487 16.74 3.96 14.95
N ALA A 488 15.91 3.78 15.98
CA ALA A 488 16.31 3.97 17.37
C ALA A 488 15.49 3.12 18.34
N SER A 489 15.96 3.01 19.57
CA SER A 489 15.24 2.37 20.65
C SER A 489 15.26 3.23 21.91
N PHE A 490 14.09 3.45 22.51
CA PHE A 490 13.91 4.24 23.73
C PHE A 490 12.92 3.57 24.69
N PRO A 491 13.11 3.71 26.01
CA PRO A 491 12.27 3.05 27.02
C PRO A 491 10.86 3.65 27.18
N ILE A 492 10.46 4.58 26.32
CA ILE A 492 9.14 5.18 26.31
C ILE A 492 8.34 4.50 25.21
N CYS A 493 7.39 3.64 25.58
CA CYS A 493 6.67 2.78 24.64
C CYS A 493 5.20 3.16 24.42
N GLU A 494 4.63 4.03 25.26
CA GLU A 494 3.22 4.44 25.20
C GLU A 494 3.04 5.89 25.69
N GLY A 495 2.21 6.67 24.98
CA GLY A 495 1.92 8.06 25.30
C GLY A 495 1.13 8.75 24.18
N TYR A 496 0.88 10.05 24.34
CA TYR A 496 0.21 10.86 23.34
C TYR A 496 1.10 11.07 22.11
N ALA A 497 0.52 11.07 20.92
CA ALA A 497 1.22 11.57 19.73
C ALA A 497 0.99 13.08 19.62
N GLY A 498 1.83 13.80 18.89
CA GLY A 498 1.59 15.22 18.71
C GLY A 498 2.45 15.92 17.68
N LEU A 499 2.02 17.12 17.32
CA LEU A 499 2.76 18.04 16.47
C LEU A 499 3.62 18.94 17.35
N TYR A 500 4.82 19.30 16.92
CA TYR A 500 5.75 20.05 17.75
C TYR A 500 6.60 21.05 16.97
N THR A 501 6.75 22.24 17.53
CA THR A 501 7.67 23.26 17.04
C THR A 501 8.45 23.88 18.19
N LYS A 502 9.68 24.31 17.91
CA LYS A 502 10.54 25.02 18.85
C LYS A 502 11.24 26.18 18.17
N PHE A 503 10.95 27.39 18.68
CA PHE A 503 11.46 28.68 18.20
C PHE A 503 11.18 28.95 16.70
N THR A 504 10.08 28.39 16.18
CA THR A 504 9.76 28.48 14.75
C THR A 504 8.27 28.34 14.49
N SER A 505 7.87 28.60 13.25
CA SER A 505 6.56 28.29 12.70
C SER A 505 6.68 27.15 11.70
N ALA A 506 5.62 26.35 11.57
CA ALA A 506 5.52 25.24 10.63
C ALA A 506 4.07 25.04 10.20
N ASN A 507 3.89 24.40 9.05
CA ASN A 507 2.60 23.95 8.55
C ASN A 507 2.51 22.43 8.65
N TYR A 508 1.31 21.94 8.93
CA TYR A 508 0.94 20.54 8.90
C TYR A 508 -0.27 20.40 7.97
N TYR A 509 -0.16 19.54 6.98
CA TYR A 509 -1.17 19.37 5.93
C TYR A 509 -2.07 18.16 6.20
N SER A 510 -1.50 17.11 6.78
CA SER A 510 -2.26 15.93 7.20
C SER A 510 -1.61 15.27 8.41
N VAL A 511 -2.43 14.65 9.26
CA VAL A 511 -2.00 13.74 10.32
C VAL A 511 -2.89 12.51 10.29
N GLU A 512 -2.27 11.34 10.16
CA GLU A 512 -2.96 10.05 10.19
C GLU A 512 -2.22 9.08 11.12
N ILE A 513 -2.93 8.50 12.10
CA ILE A 513 -2.35 7.59 13.10
C ILE A 513 -3.16 6.30 13.18
N THR A 514 -2.52 5.18 12.86
CA THR A 514 -3.13 3.84 12.90
C THR A 514 -2.47 3.02 13.99
N ARG A 515 -3.27 2.40 14.88
CA ARG A 515 -2.75 1.36 15.78
C ARG A 515 -2.40 0.13 14.96
N HIS A 516 -1.11 -0.13 14.89
CA HIS A 516 -0.56 -1.12 13.99
C HIS A 516 0.70 -1.71 14.59
N LEU A 517 0.77 -3.04 14.54
CA LEU A 517 1.89 -3.84 14.96
C LEU A 517 2.28 -4.71 13.79
N GLU A 518 3.52 -4.58 13.32
CA GLU A 518 4.09 -5.46 12.30
C GLU A 518 5.43 -5.98 12.77
N TYR A 519 5.62 -7.29 12.59
CA TYR A 519 6.88 -7.95 12.81
C TYR A 519 7.77 -7.79 11.57
N THR A 520 8.63 -6.78 11.58
CA THR A 520 9.53 -6.48 10.45
C THR A 520 10.85 -5.88 10.92
N GLY A 521 11.97 -6.36 10.37
CA GLY A 521 13.31 -5.78 10.50
C GLY A 521 13.63 -5.18 11.87
N SER A 522 13.87 -3.87 11.90
CA SER A 522 14.25 -3.12 13.12
C SER A 522 13.13 -2.97 14.15
N LEU A 523 11.88 -3.27 13.79
CA LEU A 523 10.74 -3.31 14.71
C LEU A 523 10.54 -4.69 15.35
N ALA A 524 11.20 -5.74 14.86
CA ALA A 524 10.96 -7.13 15.27
C ALA A 524 11.05 -7.35 16.79
N ALA A 525 12.07 -6.80 17.46
CA ALA A 525 12.26 -6.96 18.90
C ALA A 525 11.13 -6.29 19.69
N GLY A 526 10.76 -5.08 19.30
CA GLY A 526 9.67 -4.33 19.90
C GLY A 526 8.30 -4.94 19.60
N ALA A 527 8.10 -5.48 18.40
CA ALA A 527 6.89 -6.18 18.03
C ALA A 527 6.70 -7.46 18.88
N ALA A 528 7.78 -8.19 19.10
CA ALA A 528 7.79 -9.37 19.96
C ALA A 528 7.40 -9.07 21.42
N SER A 529 7.67 -7.85 21.92
CA SER A 529 7.28 -7.47 23.28
C SER A 529 5.76 -7.43 23.49
N HIS A 530 4.98 -7.37 22.40
CA HIS A 530 3.51 -7.43 22.40
C HIS A 530 2.96 -8.86 22.31
N ILE A 531 3.83 -9.87 22.29
CA ILE A 531 3.41 -11.28 22.20
C ILE A 531 3.58 -11.94 23.58
N ARG A 532 2.48 -12.12 24.30
CA ARG A 532 2.50 -12.73 25.64
C ARG A 532 2.06 -14.19 25.61
N ARG A 533 2.82 -15.06 26.28
CA ARG A 533 2.44 -16.46 26.46
C ARG A 533 1.34 -16.59 27.51
N ILE A 534 0.26 -17.27 27.17
CA ILE A 534 -0.88 -17.53 28.08
C ILE A 534 -0.97 -18.98 28.53
N HIS A 535 -0.41 -19.93 27.76
CA HIS A 535 -0.41 -21.34 28.09
C HIS A 535 0.85 -22.05 27.57
N GLY A 536 1.20 -23.17 28.20
CA GLY A 536 2.30 -24.04 27.79
C GLY A 536 3.70 -23.53 28.18
N LYS A 537 4.73 -24.23 27.70
CA LYS A 537 6.15 -23.97 28.00
C LYS A 537 6.97 -23.59 26.76
N GLY A 538 6.33 -23.42 25.61
CA GLY A 538 6.98 -23.02 24.37
C GLY A 538 7.59 -21.62 24.44
N GLN A 539 8.47 -21.32 23.50
CA GLN A 539 9.15 -20.05 23.32
C GLN A 539 9.00 -19.57 21.88
N LEU A 540 8.94 -18.25 21.69
CA LEU A 540 9.07 -17.59 20.40
C LEU A 540 10.40 -16.82 20.44
N ALA A 541 11.40 -17.33 19.73
CA ALA A 541 12.69 -16.67 19.61
C ALA A 541 12.66 -15.74 18.40
N CYS A 542 12.90 -14.45 18.62
CA CYS A 542 12.79 -13.44 17.57
C CYS A 542 14.15 -13.18 16.93
N CYS A 543 14.19 -13.14 15.60
CA CYS A 543 15.32 -12.64 14.82
C CYS A 543 14.82 -11.68 13.74
N MET A 544 15.70 -10.85 13.15
CA MET A 544 15.26 -9.72 12.31
C MET A 544 14.30 -10.10 11.16
N GLU A 545 14.40 -11.32 10.63
CA GLU A 545 13.62 -11.77 9.48
C GLU A 545 12.44 -12.69 9.84
N GLN A 546 12.49 -13.37 10.99
CA GLN A 546 11.50 -14.40 11.33
C GLN A 546 11.42 -14.67 12.84
N MET A 547 10.31 -15.21 13.32
CA MET A 547 10.21 -15.79 14.67
C MET A 547 10.29 -17.31 14.60
N LEU A 548 11.17 -17.88 15.42
CA LEU A 548 11.30 -19.32 15.59
C LEU A 548 10.48 -19.75 16.81
N GLY A 549 9.36 -20.42 16.55
CA GLY A 549 8.56 -21.06 17.58
C GLY A 549 9.16 -22.41 17.96
N THR A 550 9.39 -22.62 19.24
CA THR A 550 9.74 -23.93 19.81
C THR A 550 8.76 -24.28 20.91
N SER A 551 7.93 -25.29 20.71
CA SER A 551 7.03 -25.80 21.73
C SER A 551 7.37 -27.27 22.05
N PRO A 552 7.28 -27.71 23.32
CA PRO A 552 7.32 -29.14 23.66
C PRO A 552 6.24 -29.94 22.92
N ALA A 553 6.16 -31.26 23.16
CA ALA A 553 5.06 -32.08 22.62
C ALA A 553 3.65 -31.66 23.11
N SER A 554 3.56 -30.69 24.04
CA SER A 554 2.32 -30.08 24.52
C SER A 554 2.06 -28.74 23.83
N ARG A 555 0.78 -28.42 23.61
CA ARG A 555 0.31 -27.13 23.09
C ARG A 555 0.83 -25.94 23.92
N SER A 556 1.27 -24.89 23.23
CA SER A 556 1.61 -23.59 23.79
C SER A 556 0.88 -22.50 23.03
N GLU A 557 0.56 -21.42 23.72
CA GLU A 557 -0.39 -20.42 23.24
C GLU A 557 0.06 -19.01 23.63
N TRP A 558 -0.10 -18.09 22.70
CA TRP A 558 0.26 -16.68 22.86
C TRP A 558 -0.87 -15.78 22.38
N LEU A 559 -0.98 -14.60 22.98
CA LEU A 559 -1.83 -13.52 22.52
C LEU A 559 -0.96 -12.38 22.01
N VAL A 560 -1.48 -11.67 21.01
CA VAL A 560 -0.83 -10.54 20.36
C VAL A 560 -1.63 -9.30 20.72
N ASP A 561 -1.09 -8.47 21.61
CA ASP A 561 -1.78 -7.31 22.14
C ASP A 561 -1.48 -6.05 21.29
N LEU A 562 -2.47 -5.18 21.07
CA LEU A 562 -2.25 -3.79 20.66
C LEU A 562 -2.43 -2.90 21.91
N PRO A 563 -1.37 -2.27 22.45
CA PRO A 563 -1.48 -1.39 23.61
C PRO A 563 -2.45 -0.23 23.35
N ALA A 564 -3.15 0.20 24.40
CA ALA A 564 -4.17 1.25 24.38
C ALA A 564 -5.39 0.98 23.47
N HIS A 565 -5.54 -0.24 22.93
CA HIS A 565 -6.73 -0.64 22.18
C HIS A 565 -7.87 -0.97 23.14
N SER A 566 -9.06 -0.38 22.92
CA SER A 566 -10.24 -0.56 23.77
C SER A 566 -11.47 -1.11 23.04
N GLY A 567 -11.34 -1.60 21.79
CA GLY A 567 -12.48 -1.91 20.92
C GLY A 567 -12.44 -3.24 20.16
N PRO A 568 -13.49 -3.62 19.41
CA PRO A 568 -13.69 -4.98 18.90
C PRO A 568 -13.30 -5.18 17.42
N SER A 569 -12.64 -4.25 16.73
CA SER A 569 -12.41 -4.39 15.28
C SER A 569 -10.95 -4.38 14.89
N TYR A 570 -10.49 -5.48 14.31
CA TYR A 570 -9.10 -5.63 13.89
C TYR A 570 -8.98 -6.57 12.69
N GLN A 571 -7.82 -6.47 12.04
CA GLN A 571 -7.31 -7.52 11.17
C GLN A 571 -5.99 -8.05 11.73
N PHE A 572 -5.87 -9.38 11.75
CA PHE A 572 -4.68 -10.11 12.17
C PHE A 572 -4.25 -11.06 11.05
N GLN A 573 -2.95 -11.13 10.80
CA GLN A 573 -2.38 -12.05 9.83
C GLN A 573 -1.05 -12.61 10.32
N LEU A 574 -0.80 -13.87 9.97
CA LEU A 574 0.38 -14.64 10.31
C LEU A 574 0.80 -15.50 9.12
N ASP A 575 2.04 -15.37 8.65
CA ASP A 575 2.63 -16.28 7.67
C ASP A 575 3.41 -17.36 8.44
N LEU A 576 2.87 -18.58 8.48
CA LEU A 576 3.28 -19.67 9.37
C LEU A 576 3.71 -20.91 8.60
N THR A 577 4.90 -21.42 8.90
CA THR A 577 5.41 -22.72 8.43
C THR A 577 5.48 -23.71 9.60
N PRO A 578 4.53 -24.66 9.72
CA PRO A 578 4.56 -25.66 10.78
C PRO A 578 5.73 -26.64 10.63
N GLY A 579 6.45 -26.92 11.71
CA GLY A 579 7.58 -27.85 11.69
C GLY A 579 7.17 -29.30 11.39
N HIS A 580 8.17 -30.15 11.16
CA HIS A 580 7.97 -31.55 10.73
C HIS A 580 7.34 -32.48 11.76
N ARG A 581 7.27 -32.09 13.04
CA ARG A 581 6.67 -32.93 14.09
C ARG A 581 5.15 -32.91 13.97
N ARG A 582 4.52 -34.04 14.31
CA ARG A 582 3.06 -34.12 14.45
C ARG A 582 2.60 -33.14 15.53
N GLY A 583 1.59 -32.33 15.23
CA GLY A 583 1.08 -31.31 16.13
C GLY A 583 0.08 -30.37 15.46
N GLU A 584 -0.51 -29.51 16.29
CA GLU A 584 -1.38 -28.41 15.88
C GLU A 584 -0.57 -27.12 15.73
N ALA A 585 -0.89 -26.33 14.71
CA ALA A 585 -0.41 -24.97 14.55
C ALA A 585 -1.58 -24.09 14.08
N GLY A 586 -1.64 -22.82 14.46
CA GLY A 586 -2.80 -22.01 14.12
C GLY A 586 -2.83 -20.65 14.77
N ILE A 587 -3.99 -20.01 14.66
CA ILE A 587 -4.27 -18.72 15.26
C ILE A 587 -5.51 -18.78 16.16
N TYR A 588 -5.50 -18.00 17.23
CA TYR A 588 -6.75 -17.54 17.80
C TYR A 588 -7.29 -16.44 16.88
N GLY A 589 -8.43 -16.73 16.27
CA GLY A 589 -9.20 -15.76 15.52
C GLY A 589 -9.73 -14.68 16.44
N LEU A 590 -10.17 -15.08 17.64
CA LEU A 590 -10.67 -14.26 18.74
C LEU A 590 -10.51 -15.02 20.06
N TYR A 591 -9.85 -14.44 21.07
CA TYR A 591 -9.70 -15.07 22.39
C TYR A 591 -10.12 -14.10 23.50
N GLU A 592 -11.13 -14.47 24.29
CA GLU A 592 -11.52 -13.74 25.50
C GLU A 592 -10.99 -14.46 26.75
N SER A 593 -11.12 -15.78 26.80
CA SER A 593 -10.61 -16.61 27.89
C SER A 593 -10.41 -18.07 27.43
N ALA A 594 -9.84 -18.91 28.29
CA ALA A 594 -9.69 -20.34 28.02
C ALA A 594 -11.05 -21.07 27.86
N GLU A 595 -12.13 -20.46 28.33
CA GLU A 595 -13.51 -20.96 28.20
C GLU A 595 -14.27 -20.33 27.03
N HIS A 596 -13.73 -19.27 26.43
CA HIS A 596 -14.38 -18.44 25.40
C HIS A 596 -13.39 -17.99 24.32
N TYR A 597 -13.32 -18.72 23.22
CA TYR A 597 -12.44 -18.40 22.09
C TYR A 597 -12.94 -19.00 20.76
N VAL A 598 -12.43 -18.48 19.65
CA VAL A 598 -12.52 -19.10 18.32
C VAL A 598 -11.12 -19.22 17.73
N ALA A 599 -10.75 -20.40 17.26
CA ALA A 599 -9.42 -20.72 16.74
C ALA A 599 -9.47 -21.36 15.36
N LEU A 600 -8.54 -20.98 14.48
CA LEU A 600 -8.26 -21.66 13.22
C LEU A 600 -7.03 -22.54 13.41
N VAL A 601 -7.19 -23.86 13.26
CA VAL A 601 -6.17 -24.86 13.64
C VAL A 601 -5.86 -25.79 12.47
N LEU A 602 -4.57 -25.82 12.09
CA LEU A 602 -3.95 -26.83 11.24
C LEU A 602 -3.50 -28.01 12.09
N ASP A 603 -4.05 -29.20 11.85
CA ASP A 603 -3.65 -30.43 12.53
C ASP A 603 -2.94 -31.37 11.55
N ARG A 604 -1.60 -31.42 11.66
CA ARG A 604 -0.75 -32.27 10.82
C ARG A 604 -0.96 -33.76 11.05
N SER A 605 -1.45 -34.16 12.23
CA SER A 605 -1.64 -35.57 12.58
C SER A 605 -2.84 -36.18 11.85
N SER A 606 -3.91 -35.41 11.70
CA SER A 606 -5.11 -35.80 10.98
C SER A 606 -5.22 -35.21 9.56
N ASN A 607 -4.27 -34.35 9.18
CA ASN A 607 -4.25 -33.62 7.91
C ASN A 607 -5.52 -32.77 7.73
N MET A 608 -5.97 -32.11 8.81
CA MET A 608 -7.22 -31.35 8.87
C MET A 608 -6.97 -29.87 9.14
N LEU A 609 -7.83 -29.03 8.58
CA LEU A 609 -8.03 -27.64 8.99
C LEU A 609 -9.35 -27.55 9.75
N ARG A 610 -9.37 -26.92 10.93
CA ARG A 610 -10.56 -26.81 11.77
C ARG A 610 -10.77 -25.39 12.27
N VAL A 611 -12.03 -25.00 12.37
CA VAL A 611 -12.44 -23.84 13.18
C VAL A 611 -13.09 -24.36 14.44
N VAL A 612 -12.42 -24.14 15.58
CA VAL A 612 -12.86 -24.58 16.90
C VAL A 612 -13.42 -23.39 17.65
N GLN A 613 -14.61 -23.53 18.20
CA GLN A 613 -15.19 -22.54 19.12
C GLN A 613 -15.31 -23.15 20.52
N GLN A 614 -14.94 -22.37 21.51
CA GLN A 614 -15.13 -22.66 22.92
C GLN A 614 -16.14 -21.67 23.50
N VAL A 615 -17.19 -22.15 24.16
CA VAL A 615 -18.15 -21.31 24.91
C VAL A 615 -18.43 -21.98 26.25
N ASN A 616 -18.26 -21.25 27.36
CA ASN A 616 -18.42 -21.77 28.72
C ASN A 616 -17.67 -23.10 28.98
N GLY A 617 -16.50 -23.28 28.36
CA GLY A 617 -15.73 -24.51 28.53
C GLY A 617 -16.20 -25.70 27.69
N GLU A 618 -17.22 -25.55 26.85
CA GLU A 618 -17.66 -26.55 25.88
C GLU A 618 -17.08 -26.26 24.49
N ALA A 619 -16.46 -27.26 23.88
CA ALA A 619 -15.85 -27.16 22.55
C ALA A 619 -16.83 -27.61 21.45
N SER A 620 -16.94 -26.83 20.39
CA SER A 620 -17.66 -27.17 19.16
C SER A 620 -16.77 -26.93 17.94
N ILE A 621 -17.07 -27.65 16.85
CA ILE A 621 -16.40 -27.46 15.56
C ILE A 621 -17.35 -26.68 14.66
N LEU A 622 -16.97 -25.46 14.31
CA LEU A 622 -17.75 -24.62 13.40
C LEU A 622 -17.51 -25.01 11.94
N GLU A 623 -16.29 -25.43 11.62
CA GLU A 623 -15.89 -25.88 10.28
C GLU A 623 -14.78 -26.91 10.40
N ALA A 624 -14.78 -27.92 9.52
CA ALA A 624 -13.68 -28.87 9.38
C ALA A 624 -13.47 -29.26 7.91
N ARG A 625 -12.23 -29.12 7.43
CA ARG A 625 -11.84 -29.45 6.06
C ARG A 625 -10.68 -30.43 6.06
N GLN A 626 -10.76 -31.46 5.23
CA GLN A 626 -9.62 -32.33 4.94
C GLN A 626 -8.67 -31.58 4.01
N LEU A 627 -7.42 -31.42 4.42
CA LEU A 627 -6.41 -30.83 3.55
C LEU A 627 -6.11 -31.77 2.37
N PRO A 628 -5.85 -31.24 1.17
CA PRO A 628 -5.49 -32.07 0.02
C PRO A 628 -4.29 -32.97 0.32
N GLY A 629 -4.23 -34.15 -0.31
CA GLY A 629 -3.09 -35.07 -0.12
C GLY A 629 -1.74 -34.49 -0.57
N HIS A 630 -1.77 -33.43 -1.39
CA HIS A 630 -0.60 -32.67 -1.86
C HIS A 630 -0.38 -31.36 -1.10
N PHE A 631 -1.01 -31.17 0.07
CA PHE A 631 -0.79 -29.98 0.90
C PHE A 631 0.68 -29.89 1.32
N ASP A 632 1.33 -28.79 0.95
CA ASP A 632 2.76 -28.57 1.19
C ASP A 632 3.01 -27.97 2.58
N TRP A 633 3.25 -28.83 3.56
CA TRP A 633 3.60 -28.42 4.91
C TRP A 633 4.99 -27.77 5.07
N SER A 634 5.77 -27.63 4.00
CA SER A 634 7.14 -27.10 4.05
C SER A 634 7.25 -25.62 3.68
N ARG A 635 6.16 -25.01 3.20
CA ARG A 635 6.09 -23.60 2.85
C ARG A 635 5.28 -22.80 3.89
N PRO A 636 5.42 -21.46 3.94
CA PRO A 636 4.54 -20.62 4.73
C PRO A 636 3.10 -20.68 4.21
N HIS A 637 2.16 -20.71 5.15
CA HIS A 637 0.74 -20.51 4.91
C HIS A 637 0.25 -19.28 5.65
N THR A 638 -0.55 -18.46 4.98
CA THR A 638 -1.09 -17.24 5.57
C THR A 638 -2.37 -17.55 6.31
N LEU A 639 -2.35 -17.47 7.63
CA LEU A 639 -3.53 -17.53 8.47
C LEU A 639 -3.96 -16.10 8.80
N SER A 640 -5.23 -15.76 8.57
CA SER A 640 -5.74 -14.43 8.90
C SER A 640 -7.10 -14.46 9.58
N SER A 641 -7.33 -13.47 10.44
CA SER A 641 -8.63 -13.16 11.01
C SER A 641 -8.98 -11.69 10.80
N VAL A 642 -10.24 -11.43 10.43
CA VAL A 642 -10.82 -10.10 10.41
C VAL A 642 -12.03 -10.15 11.32
N PHE A 643 -12.03 -9.35 12.37
CA PHE A 643 -13.16 -9.21 13.28
C PHE A 643 -13.71 -7.80 13.14
N ARG A 644 -14.97 -7.65 12.75
CA ARG A 644 -15.63 -6.34 12.56
C ARG A 644 -17.14 -6.50 12.74
N GLY A 645 -17.79 -5.57 13.43
CA GLY A 645 -19.25 -5.60 13.61
C GLY A 645 -19.80 -6.87 14.29
N GLY A 646 -18.99 -7.56 15.11
CA GLY A 646 -19.37 -8.85 15.71
C GLY A 646 -19.32 -10.05 14.74
N GLN A 647 -18.88 -9.84 13.51
CA GLN A 647 -18.60 -10.89 12.52
C GLN A 647 -17.11 -11.22 12.53
N LEU A 648 -16.79 -12.52 12.50
CA LEU A 648 -15.43 -13.04 12.36
C LEU A 648 -15.28 -13.72 11.01
N MET A 649 -14.31 -13.28 10.21
CA MET A 649 -13.83 -13.99 9.04
C MET A 649 -12.47 -14.63 9.33
N LEU A 650 -12.32 -15.92 9.02
CA LEU A 650 -11.08 -16.67 9.14
C LEU A 650 -10.67 -17.21 7.78
N ARG A 651 -9.39 -17.06 7.43
CA ARG A 651 -8.85 -17.51 6.15
C ARG A 651 -7.53 -18.24 6.32
N MET A 652 -7.29 -19.15 5.38
CA MET A 652 -5.99 -19.77 5.15
C MET A 652 -5.63 -19.57 3.68
N ASP A 653 -4.48 -18.95 3.41
CA ASP A 653 -4.06 -18.52 2.08
C ASP A 653 -5.19 -17.69 1.42
N ARG A 654 -5.71 -18.13 0.27
CA ARG A 654 -6.80 -17.47 -0.45
C ARG A 654 -8.19 -17.99 -0.07
N ASP A 655 -8.27 -19.02 0.78
CA ASP A 655 -9.52 -19.70 1.11
C ASP A 655 -10.19 -19.07 2.33
N ILE A 656 -11.47 -18.70 2.18
CA ILE A 656 -12.33 -18.36 3.31
C ILE A 656 -12.74 -19.66 3.99
N VAL A 657 -12.28 -19.85 5.22
CA VAL A 657 -12.54 -21.05 6.01
C VAL A 657 -13.85 -20.89 6.78
N TYR A 658 -14.05 -19.73 7.39
CA TYR A 658 -15.26 -19.42 8.15
C TYR A 658 -15.57 -17.93 8.04
N CYS A 659 -16.86 -17.58 8.00
CA CYS A 659 -17.35 -16.23 8.12
C CYS A 659 -18.70 -16.24 8.82
N GLY A 660 -18.83 -15.55 9.95
CA GLY A 660 -20.10 -15.45 10.67
C GLY A 660 -19.98 -14.85 12.06
N SER A 661 -21.14 -14.72 12.71
CA SER A 661 -21.24 -14.30 14.11
C SER A 661 -20.62 -15.32 15.05
N VAL A 662 -19.85 -14.84 16.03
CA VAL A 662 -19.20 -15.69 17.02
C VAL A 662 -19.50 -15.24 18.46
N SER A 663 -19.29 -16.17 19.38
CA SER A 663 -19.13 -15.90 20.82
C SER A 663 -17.72 -16.38 21.18
N PRO A 664 -16.83 -15.53 21.73
CA PRO A 664 -17.10 -14.23 22.34
C PRO A 664 -17.34 -13.08 21.33
N SER A 665 -17.84 -11.94 21.81
CA SER A 665 -18.08 -10.72 20.99
C SER A 665 -16.94 -9.69 21.05
N GLN A 666 -15.87 -10.03 21.76
CA GLN A 666 -14.63 -9.28 21.90
C GLN A 666 -13.50 -10.28 22.19
N GLY A 667 -12.26 -9.87 21.96
CA GLY A 667 -11.12 -10.71 22.26
C GLY A 667 -9.86 -10.26 21.56
N THR A 668 -8.76 -10.93 21.90
CA THR A 668 -7.43 -10.68 21.35
C THR A 668 -7.06 -11.80 20.40
N PRO A 669 -6.47 -11.53 19.22
CA PRO A 669 -5.94 -12.58 18.38
C PRO A 669 -4.67 -13.19 18.99
N GLY A 670 -4.27 -14.35 18.48
CA GLY A 670 -3.17 -15.08 19.08
C GLY A 670 -2.62 -16.20 18.22
N ILE A 671 -1.60 -16.88 18.75
CA ILE A 671 -0.85 -17.92 18.06
C ILE A 671 -0.98 -19.22 18.88
N ILE A 672 -1.18 -20.34 18.19
CA ILE A 672 -1.27 -21.68 18.77
C ILE A 672 -0.18 -22.55 18.14
N LEU A 673 0.69 -23.18 18.95
CA LEU A 673 1.72 -24.08 18.45
C LEU A 673 1.89 -25.34 19.30
N THR A 674 2.06 -26.47 18.61
CA THR A 674 2.53 -27.75 19.15
C THR A 674 3.75 -28.19 18.33
N GLY A 675 4.92 -28.28 18.98
CA GLY A 675 6.18 -28.46 18.26
C GLY A 675 6.79 -27.16 17.75
N ASN A 676 7.67 -27.28 16.75
CA ASN A 676 8.39 -26.13 16.19
C ASN A 676 7.59 -25.50 15.05
N ALA A 677 7.76 -24.21 14.82
CA ALA A 677 7.26 -23.51 13.63
C ALA A 677 8.14 -22.30 13.30
N VAL A 678 8.05 -21.83 12.07
CA VAL A 678 8.63 -20.57 11.63
C VAL A 678 7.48 -19.61 11.34
N ILE A 679 7.60 -18.38 11.81
CA ILE A 679 6.69 -17.28 11.49
C ILE A 679 7.50 -16.23 10.73
N GLU A 680 7.17 -16.01 9.47
CA GLU A 680 7.90 -15.09 8.59
C GLU A 680 7.28 -13.69 8.60
N HIS A 681 5.97 -13.59 8.83
CA HIS A 681 5.25 -12.33 8.93
C HIS A 681 4.19 -12.40 10.01
N LEU A 682 4.01 -11.30 10.73
CA LEU A 682 2.92 -11.10 11.67
C LEU A 682 2.49 -9.65 11.61
N GLN A 683 1.18 -9.42 11.47
CA GLN A 683 0.61 -8.07 11.58
C GLN A 683 -0.70 -8.07 12.35
N LEU A 684 -0.94 -7.00 13.09
CA LEU A 684 -2.18 -6.71 13.79
C LEU A 684 -2.51 -5.23 13.63
N THR A 685 -3.70 -4.93 13.10
CA THR A 685 -4.14 -3.55 12.82
C THR A 685 -5.53 -3.32 13.36
N GLU A 686 -5.73 -2.22 14.08
CA GLU A 686 -7.06 -1.72 14.45
C GLU A 686 -7.81 -1.24 13.20
N LEU A 687 -9.07 -1.62 13.07
CA LEU A 687 -9.92 -1.16 11.97
C LEU A 687 -10.83 -0.03 12.47
N GLY A 688 -10.51 1.21 12.08
CA GLY A 688 -11.35 2.37 12.34
C GLY A 688 -12.70 2.31 11.62
N LYS A 689 -13.66 3.08 12.14
CA LYS A 689 -15.03 3.15 11.61
C LYS A 689 -15.12 3.94 10.32
#